data_AF-A0A6L6F3I7-F1
#
_entry.id   AF-A0A6L6F3I7-F1
#
_cell.length_a   1.000
_cell.length_b   1.000
_cell.length_c   1.000
_cell.angle_alpha   90.00
_cell.angle_beta   90.00
_cell.angle_gamma   90.00
#
_symmetry.space_group_name_H-M   'P 1'
#
loop_
_entity.id
_entity.type
_entity.pdbx_description
1 polymer ?
#
loop_
_entity_poly.entity_id
_entity_poly.type
_entity_poly.pdbx_seq_one_letter_code
_entity_poly.pdbx_strand_id
1 'polypeptide(L)'
;KITKVGAGQLTLGNVNLASGAVVSAGTLQLGSSAGNGNAGGNISVASGSTLKYYTANTGWIPLGNSISGAGNLIFEGNGNMGVGDFGISQNNSGFSGPTSINSARVWLTHGSGLGTGTVTVGSGAALAVENVTFNNSISIAGNGWWESSGNLGAIRFAGTTGNVAGPVTMTDSARVTVYGGSEIGTISGVISGSGKNLSKWGSGKLILSGANTYTGSTTISEGKLTLGAAERLADASNLSVAGGATFEMSNFNETLGSIDGAGTISMGSGNLKSVTAANSTFSGSMTGTGGFTKEGTGELTLSGNNTTTGATVVNGGKIIFSGSGSMYNNGTSTGSITLNSGTTLRFDRQDVFGGADASSPVVITINQGALVENGAYFNNLNNLTMNGGELRANGGSASGWQAYELRGTVTVGGTSASSITANSSVNSLNNILLSRAGTTTFAVADVTGSTAADLNISAKLVDANGIQAGLTKTGAGTMALANNNSYTGATTVNGGVLQAGTVNAFGSNSAVTLANTPGVVLDLFGFNQSIGSLSGGGANGGNVTLGSATLTTGGLNTDTTYSGVISGTGALVKNGTGNQTLNGASTYTGGTTLNAGGLTVGNAQALGTGALTFAANSTTLYAGASVTLTNNIVLNANGTINTPTSLTLTENGIISGTGSLTKAGAGTLVLGGQNTFSGGTLLNAGTLSFGSTDALGSGSLTFVSNSVIQATANLNITNRIAINSGVTGTFDYGNYAMTNSGVISGAGSFIKSGNGSLSLTATNTFTGSMQINSGTVDFGSTGSVTPSTVFLGYATSDRGLMKVQTGNTLTISSSTGMIIGQDGSGALYQSGGTINVTGATGAENFMIGRNAGSYGYYNLSGGSVSLAELGVGSYAGGNGIMDVTGGTLTTTQYFLPGRSDSVANQKASVNLLGGTVNVNNARGVWMNVSGGAGKYTVMSVENGAALNIGSGGGIDMNYAGSGGSVLNLNGGLTKTASIGVSSTSGTQYLNFNGGTVQATAGSSTFFNGIDRITINSGGAKIDSGGNSIGTSLALEAPTGKGLAGISVTDGGDGYIGSPFVNISGGGGSGATARAVVDPVTGKVTSIVVTNPGSGYTSAPTITLTQGGFTRLATLGTAILSDNISGGLTKQGAGTLTISGQNTYTGETTVEAGTLQFNSVSGTYTYSGSTVNIGNGATAQISGDRYDFNQKTFLFGTNGNGTLLNTAGNFV
;
A
#
# COMPACT_ATOMS: atom_id res chain seq x y z
N LYS A 1 -58.28 -105.74 13.51
CA LYS A 1 -58.15 -105.81 12.04
C LYS A 1 -59.49 -105.47 11.40
N ILE A 2 -59.60 -104.35 10.70
CA ILE A 2 -60.82 -103.93 9.98
C ILE A 2 -60.44 -103.76 8.51
N THR A 3 -61.25 -104.32 7.60
CA THR A 3 -61.12 -104.13 6.15
C THR A 3 -62.37 -103.42 5.64
N LYS A 4 -62.20 -102.22 5.12
CA LYS A 4 -63.29 -101.37 4.62
C LYS A 4 -63.39 -101.52 3.10
N VAL A 5 -64.46 -102.18 2.63
CA VAL A 5 -64.61 -102.65 1.22
C VAL A 5 -65.71 -101.94 0.39
N GLY A 6 -66.58 -101.12 0.99
CA GLY A 6 -67.70 -100.45 0.29
C GLY A 6 -67.49 -98.96 -0.01
N ALA A 7 -68.26 -98.35 -0.91
CA ALA A 7 -68.07 -96.95 -1.33
C ALA A 7 -68.48 -95.88 -0.27
N GLY A 8 -69.35 -96.21 0.68
CA GLY A 8 -69.84 -95.28 1.71
C GLY A 8 -68.81 -94.93 2.80
N GLN A 9 -69.21 -94.11 3.77
CA GLN A 9 -68.38 -93.76 4.92
C GLN A 9 -68.67 -94.69 6.11
N LEU A 10 -67.62 -95.28 6.71
CA LEU A 10 -67.69 -95.99 7.98
C LEU A 10 -67.05 -95.12 9.06
N THR A 11 -67.83 -94.70 10.05
CA THR A 11 -67.34 -93.89 11.18
C THR A 11 -67.20 -94.74 12.42
N LEU A 12 -66.01 -94.74 13.00
CA LEU A 12 -65.69 -95.43 14.25
C LEU A 12 -65.42 -94.39 15.33
N GLY A 13 -66.24 -94.35 16.39
CA GLY A 13 -66.12 -93.37 17.49
C GLY A 13 -64.89 -93.61 18.37
N ASN A 14 -65.06 -94.20 19.55
CA ASN A 14 -63.95 -94.62 20.42
C ASN A 14 -63.54 -96.07 20.08
N VAL A 15 -62.69 -96.26 19.08
CA VAL A 15 -62.21 -97.59 18.69
C VAL A 15 -60.69 -97.61 18.65
N ASN A 16 -60.07 -98.51 19.42
CA ASN A 16 -58.65 -98.86 19.32
C ASN A 16 -58.46 -99.99 18.30
N LEU A 17 -57.94 -99.67 17.12
CA LEU A 17 -57.68 -100.66 16.08
C LEU A 17 -56.33 -101.37 16.32
N ALA A 18 -56.37 -102.70 16.49
CA ALA A 18 -55.17 -103.53 16.41
C ALA A 18 -54.68 -103.67 14.96
N SER A 19 -53.34 -103.76 14.81
CA SER A 19 -52.54 -103.82 13.57
C SER A 19 -53.21 -104.49 12.35
N GLY A 20 -53.00 -103.89 11.16
CA GLY A 20 -53.37 -104.45 9.87
C GLY A 20 -54.72 -104.01 9.33
N ALA A 21 -55.13 -102.75 9.56
CA ALA A 21 -56.34 -102.20 8.96
C ALA A 21 -56.12 -101.88 7.47
N VAL A 22 -57.12 -102.16 6.63
CA VAL A 22 -57.05 -101.93 5.18
C VAL A 22 -58.28 -101.14 4.75
N VAL A 23 -58.07 -99.97 4.15
CA VAL A 23 -59.13 -99.18 3.50
C VAL A 23 -59.04 -99.45 2.01
N SER A 24 -59.86 -100.37 1.52
CA SER A 24 -59.86 -100.80 0.10
C SER A 24 -60.85 -100.03 -0.79
N ALA A 25 -61.92 -99.46 -0.21
CA ALA A 25 -62.84 -98.56 -0.91
C ALA A 25 -63.58 -97.61 0.07
N GLY A 26 -63.99 -96.43 -0.41
CA GLY A 26 -64.77 -95.43 0.35
C GLY A 26 -63.98 -94.79 1.51
N THR A 27 -64.69 -94.23 2.49
CA THR A 27 -64.07 -93.52 3.63
C THR A 27 -64.09 -94.35 4.91
N LEU A 28 -62.94 -94.51 5.55
CA LEU A 28 -62.84 -94.93 6.95
C LEU A 28 -62.59 -93.68 7.80
N GLN A 29 -63.57 -93.26 8.58
CA GLN A 29 -63.43 -92.19 9.55
C GLN A 29 -63.14 -92.75 10.94
N LEU A 30 -62.05 -92.29 11.55
CA LEU A 30 -61.66 -92.58 12.92
C LEU A 30 -61.92 -91.33 13.78
N GLY A 31 -62.83 -91.48 14.74
CA GLY A 31 -63.37 -90.43 15.60
C GLY A 31 -64.72 -89.87 15.12
N SER A 32 -65.48 -89.31 16.05
CA SER A 32 -66.80 -88.71 15.82
C SER A 32 -67.02 -87.51 16.74
N SER A 33 -68.16 -86.83 16.65
CA SER A 33 -68.53 -85.75 17.58
C SER A 33 -68.67 -86.22 19.04
N ALA A 34 -68.81 -87.53 19.27
CA ALA A 34 -69.02 -88.14 20.58
C ALA A 34 -67.76 -88.75 21.21
N GLY A 35 -66.61 -88.77 20.52
CA GLY A 35 -65.39 -89.41 21.04
C GLY A 35 -64.23 -89.51 20.04
N ASN A 36 -63.00 -89.61 20.56
CA ASN A 36 -61.76 -89.66 19.79
C ASN A 36 -61.47 -91.09 19.29
N GLY A 37 -61.22 -91.25 17.98
CA GLY A 37 -60.76 -92.52 17.42
C GLY A 37 -59.24 -92.56 17.31
N ASN A 38 -58.59 -93.55 17.92
CA ASN A 38 -57.15 -93.80 17.77
C ASN A 38 -56.92 -95.21 17.18
N ALA A 39 -56.14 -95.32 16.12
CA ALA A 39 -55.67 -96.63 15.68
C ALA A 39 -54.27 -96.87 16.28
N GLY A 40 -53.97 -98.10 16.69
CA GLY A 40 -52.69 -98.45 17.33
C GLY A 40 -51.76 -99.29 16.45
N GLY A 41 -52.02 -99.42 15.14
CA GLY A 41 -51.20 -100.28 14.27
C GLY A 41 -51.36 -99.98 12.78
N ASN A 42 -50.57 -100.65 11.93
CA ASN A 42 -50.38 -100.28 10.53
C ASN A 42 -51.70 -100.21 9.73
N ILE A 43 -51.86 -99.15 8.95
CA ILE A 43 -53.01 -98.91 8.08
C ILE A 43 -52.54 -98.81 6.62
N SER A 44 -53.16 -99.56 5.73
CA SER A 44 -52.98 -99.41 4.28
C SER A 44 -54.22 -98.81 3.64
N VAL A 45 -54.04 -97.83 2.76
CA VAL A 45 -55.13 -97.08 2.10
C VAL A 45 -54.96 -97.23 0.59
N ALA A 46 -55.88 -97.96 -0.04
CA ALA A 46 -55.88 -98.17 -1.48
C ALA A 46 -56.18 -96.88 -2.24
N SER A 47 -55.74 -96.80 -3.50
CA SER A 47 -56.06 -95.67 -4.39
C SER A 47 -57.58 -95.47 -4.48
N GLY A 48 -58.02 -94.22 -4.48
CA GLY A 48 -59.45 -93.86 -4.49
C GLY A 48 -60.20 -94.06 -3.16
N SER A 49 -59.52 -94.56 -2.11
CA SER A 49 -60.08 -94.67 -0.75
C SER A 49 -59.61 -93.55 0.16
N THR A 50 -60.34 -93.28 1.25
CA THR A 50 -60.02 -92.18 2.18
C THR A 50 -59.89 -92.69 3.62
N LEU A 51 -58.78 -92.34 4.28
CA LEU A 51 -58.64 -92.42 5.73
C LEU A 51 -58.85 -91.03 6.31
N LYS A 52 -59.88 -90.86 7.15
CA LYS A 52 -60.22 -89.58 7.78
C LYS A 52 -60.07 -89.68 9.29
N TYR A 53 -59.21 -88.87 9.88
CA TYR A 53 -59.18 -88.63 11.32
C TYR A 53 -60.07 -87.44 11.64
N TYR A 54 -61.02 -87.62 12.56
CA TYR A 54 -61.95 -86.57 12.98
C TYR A 54 -61.94 -86.42 14.50
N THR A 55 -61.95 -85.19 15.01
CA THR A 55 -62.25 -84.94 16.43
C THR A 55 -63.00 -83.63 16.63
N ALA A 56 -63.83 -83.60 17.68
CA ALA A 56 -64.49 -82.41 18.19
C ALA A 56 -63.92 -81.92 19.54
N ASN A 57 -62.83 -82.53 20.01
CA ASN A 57 -62.24 -82.25 21.34
C ASN A 57 -61.00 -81.36 21.27
N THR A 58 -60.74 -80.61 22.35
CA THR A 58 -59.62 -79.68 22.54
C THR A 58 -58.37 -80.33 23.15
N GLY A 59 -58.06 -81.58 22.80
CA GLY A 59 -56.95 -82.35 23.39
C GLY A 59 -56.03 -82.97 22.35
N TRP A 60 -54.75 -83.14 22.72
CA TRP A 60 -53.72 -83.79 21.91
C TRP A 60 -54.05 -85.25 21.60
N ILE A 61 -54.10 -85.60 20.30
CA ILE A 61 -54.33 -86.97 19.83
C ILE A 61 -53.04 -87.53 19.21
N PRO A 62 -52.26 -88.34 19.94
CA PRO A 62 -51.09 -88.99 19.37
C PRO A 62 -51.49 -90.14 18.45
N LEU A 63 -51.02 -90.10 17.21
CA LEU A 63 -51.21 -91.12 16.19
C LEU A 63 -49.98 -92.02 16.11
N GLY A 64 -50.11 -93.23 16.64
CA GLY A 64 -49.04 -94.23 16.64
C GLY A 64 -48.94 -95.09 15.37
N ASN A 65 -49.74 -94.80 14.33
CA ASN A 65 -49.88 -95.67 13.16
C ASN A 65 -48.82 -95.41 12.10
N SER A 66 -48.28 -96.48 11.51
CA SER A 66 -47.65 -96.42 10.19
C SER A 66 -48.71 -96.51 9.09
N ILE A 67 -48.79 -95.51 8.22
CA ILE A 67 -49.75 -95.40 7.11
C ILE A 67 -49.01 -95.70 5.80
N SER A 68 -49.64 -96.45 4.90
CA SER A 68 -49.10 -96.80 3.58
C SER A 68 -50.17 -96.80 2.49
N GLY A 69 -49.76 -96.73 1.23
CA GLY A 69 -50.65 -96.77 0.06
C GLY A 69 -50.80 -95.42 -0.65
N ALA A 70 -51.82 -95.29 -1.49
CA ALA A 70 -51.98 -94.18 -2.43
C ALA A 70 -53.38 -93.52 -2.38
N GLY A 71 -54.20 -93.84 -1.38
CA GLY A 71 -55.48 -93.17 -1.14
C GLY A 71 -55.34 -91.80 -0.45
N ASN A 72 -56.46 -91.18 -0.07
CA ASN A 72 -56.49 -89.86 0.56
C ASN A 72 -56.37 -89.96 2.08
N LEU A 73 -55.62 -89.05 2.69
CA LEU A 73 -55.56 -88.86 4.14
C LEU A 73 -56.20 -87.52 4.51
N ILE A 74 -57.16 -87.52 5.43
CA ILE A 74 -57.85 -86.29 5.87
C ILE A 74 -57.74 -86.17 7.37
N PHE A 75 -57.30 -85.01 7.87
CA PHE A 75 -57.41 -84.59 9.26
C PHE A 75 -58.47 -83.51 9.36
N GLU A 76 -59.50 -83.73 10.16
CA GLU A 76 -60.66 -82.86 10.21
C GLU A 76 -61.06 -82.53 11.66
N GLY A 77 -61.18 -81.23 11.95
CA GLY A 77 -61.80 -80.74 13.18
C GLY A 77 -63.31 -80.58 13.02
N ASN A 78 -63.99 -80.12 14.07
CA ASN A 78 -65.43 -79.86 14.05
C ASN A 78 -65.83 -78.50 13.41
N GLY A 79 -64.88 -77.82 12.77
CA GLY A 79 -65.09 -76.48 12.20
C GLY A 79 -64.89 -75.33 13.19
N ASN A 80 -64.82 -75.58 14.50
CA ASN A 80 -64.42 -74.57 15.49
C ASN A 80 -62.90 -74.48 15.56
N MET A 81 -62.36 -73.26 15.57
CA MET A 81 -60.93 -73.02 15.76
C MET A 81 -60.50 -73.47 17.17
N GLY A 82 -59.28 -74.01 17.32
CA GLY A 82 -58.78 -74.53 18.60
C GLY A 82 -59.12 -76.00 18.89
N VAL A 83 -59.84 -76.64 17.97
CA VAL A 83 -60.23 -78.06 18.05
C VAL A 83 -59.47 -78.84 16.99
N GLY A 84 -59.15 -80.12 17.23
CA GLY A 84 -58.53 -80.96 16.20
C GLY A 84 -57.02 -81.03 16.20
N ASP A 85 -56.39 -81.45 17.29
CA ASP A 85 -54.92 -81.51 17.40
C ASP A 85 -54.36 -82.94 17.30
N PHE A 86 -53.65 -83.23 16.20
CA PHE A 86 -53.15 -84.56 15.87
C PHE A 86 -51.63 -84.60 15.88
N GLY A 87 -51.03 -85.45 16.71
CA GLY A 87 -49.59 -85.67 16.77
C GLY A 87 -49.14 -86.86 15.94
N ILE A 88 -48.16 -86.70 15.06
CA ILE A 88 -47.59 -87.79 14.27
C ILE A 88 -46.08 -87.83 14.50
N SER A 89 -45.63 -88.93 15.10
CA SER A 89 -44.21 -89.22 15.36
C SER A 89 -43.67 -90.39 14.53
N GLN A 90 -44.51 -91.05 13.74
CA GLN A 90 -44.13 -92.25 12.98
C GLN A 90 -43.63 -91.94 11.56
N ASN A 91 -42.85 -92.87 11.02
CA ASN A 91 -42.44 -92.83 9.62
C ASN A 91 -43.54 -93.39 8.70
N ASN A 92 -44.11 -92.54 7.85
CA ASN A 92 -45.15 -92.90 6.90
C ASN A 92 -44.67 -92.82 5.44
N SER A 93 -43.37 -92.99 5.17
CA SER A 93 -42.79 -92.89 3.81
C SER A 93 -43.43 -93.84 2.78
N GLY A 94 -44.08 -94.92 3.22
CA GLY A 94 -44.84 -95.83 2.35
C GLY A 94 -46.21 -95.28 1.90
N PHE A 95 -46.63 -94.09 2.36
CA PHE A 95 -47.83 -93.39 1.90
C PHE A 95 -47.47 -92.35 0.83
N SER A 96 -48.22 -92.34 -0.26
CA SER A 96 -47.95 -91.52 -1.46
C SER A 96 -49.15 -90.71 -1.92
N GLY A 97 -50.33 -90.95 -1.36
CA GLY A 97 -51.53 -90.19 -1.71
C GLY A 97 -51.59 -88.81 -1.03
N PRO A 98 -52.56 -87.97 -1.41
CA PRO A 98 -52.66 -86.60 -0.90
C PRO A 98 -53.15 -86.58 0.55
N THR A 99 -52.70 -85.58 1.29
CA THR A 99 -53.19 -85.27 2.65
C THR A 99 -53.95 -83.95 2.67
N SER A 100 -55.09 -83.88 3.34
CA SER A 100 -55.83 -82.63 3.59
C SER A 100 -55.99 -82.40 5.09
N ILE A 101 -55.74 -81.18 5.54
CA ILE A 101 -55.93 -80.73 6.93
C ILE A 101 -56.99 -79.64 6.91
N ASN A 102 -58.13 -79.91 7.56
CA ASN A 102 -59.33 -79.08 7.51
C ASN A 102 -59.73 -78.71 8.94
N SER A 103 -59.69 -77.42 9.28
CA SER A 103 -60.03 -76.91 10.62
C SER A 103 -59.37 -77.68 11.77
N ALA A 104 -58.13 -78.14 11.56
CA ALA A 104 -57.37 -78.97 12.48
C ALA A 104 -55.89 -78.57 12.48
N ARG A 105 -55.16 -78.96 13.51
CA ARG A 105 -53.70 -78.90 13.59
C ARG A 105 -53.12 -80.30 13.47
N VAL A 106 -52.12 -80.46 12.60
CA VAL A 106 -51.28 -81.67 12.56
C VAL A 106 -49.88 -81.30 12.99
N TRP A 107 -49.38 -81.97 14.02
CA TRP A 107 -48.09 -81.73 14.64
C TRP A 107 -47.12 -82.87 14.31
N LEU A 108 -46.07 -82.54 13.58
CA LEU A 108 -45.08 -83.49 13.07
C LEU A 108 -43.80 -83.43 13.87
N THR A 109 -43.41 -84.57 14.44
CA THR A 109 -42.08 -84.81 15.00
C THR A 109 -41.24 -85.79 14.16
N HIS A 110 -41.77 -86.22 13.00
CA HIS A 110 -41.05 -87.04 12.01
C HIS A 110 -41.25 -86.49 10.59
N GLY A 111 -40.16 -86.33 9.83
CA GLY A 111 -40.15 -85.64 8.51
C GLY A 111 -40.98 -86.31 7.41
N SER A 112 -41.19 -87.62 7.50
CA SER A 112 -42.03 -88.41 6.58
C SER A 112 -43.41 -88.74 7.18
N GLY A 113 -43.87 -88.01 8.21
CA GLY A 113 -45.10 -88.32 8.94
C GLY A 113 -46.39 -88.24 8.11
N LEU A 114 -46.40 -87.51 7.00
CA LEU A 114 -47.54 -87.44 6.06
C LEU A 114 -47.26 -88.14 4.73
N GLY A 115 -46.21 -88.96 4.66
CA GLY A 115 -45.80 -89.66 3.45
C GLY A 115 -45.10 -88.77 2.44
N THR A 116 -45.32 -89.02 1.15
CA THR A 116 -44.64 -88.33 0.03
C THR A 116 -45.58 -87.53 -0.88
N GLY A 117 -46.90 -87.67 -0.70
CA GLY A 117 -47.90 -86.96 -1.50
C GLY A 117 -48.06 -85.49 -1.12
N THR A 118 -48.88 -84.76 -1.89
CA THR A 118 -49.16 -83.33 -1.65
C THR A 118 -49.98 -83.12 -0.38
N VAL A 119 -49.63 -82.10 0.42
CA VAL A 119 -50.37 -81.74 1.64
C VAL A 119 -51.12 -80.43 1.44
N THR A 120 -52.44 -80.44 1.62
CA THR A 120 -53.28 -79.24 1.58
C THR A 120 -53.67 -78.84 2.98
N VAL A 121 -53.30 -77.63 3.40
CA VAL A 121 -53.72 -77.00 4.65
C VAL A 121 -54.82 -75.99 4.32
N GLY A 122 -56.06 -76.34 4.65
CA GLY A 122 -57.22 -75.49 4.42
C GLY A 122 -57.26 -74.28 5.35
N SER A 123 -58.18 -73.35 5.08
CA SER A 123 -58.42 -72.21 5.98
C SER A 123 -58.88 -72.71 7.36
N GLY A 124 -58.36 -72.11 8.44
CA GLY A 124 -58.65 -72.57 9.80
C GLY A 124 -57.78 -73.74 10.29
N ALA A 125 -56.87 -74.26 9.46
CA ALA A 125 -55.98 -75.38 9.78
C ALA A 125 -54.51 -74.97 9.93
N ALA A 126 -53.70 -75.81 10.58
CA ALA A 126 -52.27 -75.60 10.73
C ALA A 126 -51.47 -76.90 10.57
N LEU A 127 -50.32 -76.80 9.91
CA LEU A 127 -49.28 -77.83 9.92
C LEU A 127 -48.15 -77.37 10.85
N ALA A 128 -48.02 -78.01 12.00
CA ALA A 128 -46.91 -77.80 12.92
C ALA A 128 -45.74 -78.74 12.60
N VAL A 129 -44.56 -78.17 12.35
CA VAL A 129 -43.31 -78.87 12.03
C VAL A 129 -42.34 -78.65 13.19
N GLU A 130 -42.03 -79.72 13.93
CA GLU A 130 -41.15 -79.66 15.09
C GLU A 130 -39.85 -80.42 14.85
N ASN A 131 -38.72 -79.70 14.82
CA ASN A 131 -37.36 -80.27 14.73
C ASN A 131 -37.12 -81.30 13.61
N VAL A 132 -37.86 -81.21 12.50
CA VAL A 132 -37.74 -82.13 11.36
C VAL A 132 -37.69 -81.39 10.03
N THR A 133 -37.15 -82.06 9.01
CA THR A 133 -37.27 -81.63 7.61
C THR A 133 -38.46 -82.31 6.95
N PHE A 134 -39.42 -81.51 6.50
CA PHE A 134 -40.63 -81.93 5.81
C PHE A 134 -40.50 -81.67 4.30
N ASN A 135 -40.51 -82.73 3.50
CA ASN A 135 -40.13 -82.67 2.07
C ASN A 135 -41.32 -82.60 1.10
N ASN A 136 -42.55 -82.72 1.60
CA ASN A 136 -43.74 -82.76 0.76
C ASN A 136 -44.03 -81.41 0.11
N SER A 137 -44.65 -81.44 -1.07
CA SER A 137 -45.28 -80.25 -1.63
C SER A 137 -46.50 -79.85 -0.79
N ILE A 138 -46.62 -78.58 -0.45
CA ILE A 138 -47.67 -78.06 0.43
C ILE A 138 -48.51 -77.02 -0.32
N SER A 139 -49.83 -77.07 -0.20
CA SER A 139 -50.75 -75.99 -0.56
C SER A 139 -51.33 -75.39 0.72
N ILE A 140 -51.27 -74.07 0.90
CA ILE A 140 -51.70 -73.37 2.11
C ILE A 140 -52.68 -72.24 1.81
N ALA A 141 -53.63 -72.00 2.73
CA ALA A 141 -54.60 -70.91 2.63
C ALA A 141 -54.93 -70.30 4.01
N GLY A 142 -55.19 -68.99 4.04
CA GLY A 142 -55.84 -68.30 5.15
C GLY A 142 -54.97 -68.04 6.38
N ASN A 143 -55.63 -67.63 7.48
CA ASN A 143 -54.98 -67.17 8.72
C ASN A 143 -54.51 -68.29 9.66
N GLY A 144 -54.63 -69.55 9.25
CA GLY A 144 -54.27 -70.71 10.04
C GLY A 144 -55.26 -71.04 11.17
N TRP A 145 -54.77 -71.57 12.29
CA TRP A 145 -55.54 -72.12 13.42
C TRP A 145 -55.32 -71.29 14.71
N TRP A 146 -56.33 -71.14 15.58
CA TRP A 146 -56.25 -70.32 16.81
C TRP A 146 -56.06 -71.18 18.07
N GLU A 147 -55.16 -70.78 18.97
CA GLU A 147 -55.08 -71.27 20.37
C GLU A 147 -55.11 -70.12 21.38
N SER A 148 -55.33 -70.43 22.67
CA SER A 148 -55.34 -69.42 23.75
C SER A 148 -54.05 -68.60 23.84
N SER A 149 -52.93 -69.18 23.37
CA SER A 149 -51.61 -68.56 23.24
C SER A 149 -51.48 -67.61 22.05
N GLY A 150 -52.37 -67.67 21.04
CA GLY A 150 -52.34 -66.81 19.86
C GLY A 150 -52.72 -67.52 18.54
N ASN A 151 -52.61 -66.79 17.42
CA ASN A 151 -52.88 -67.32 16.08
C ASN A 151 -51.68 -68.11 15.54
N LEU A 152 -51.88 -69.40 15.24
CA LEU A 152 -50.94 -70.21 14.49
C LEU A 152 -51.24 -70.08 12.99
N GLY A 153 -50.22 -69.83 12.18
CA GLY A 153 -50.35 -69.79 10.74
C GLY A 153 -50.66 -71.15 10.13
N ALA A 154 -50.94 -71.18 8.83
CA ALA A 154 -51.11 -72.42 8.07
C ALA A 154 -49.87 -73.33 8.18
N ILE A 155 -48.68 -72.74 8.39
CA ILE A 155 -47.48 -73.44 8.84
C ILE A 155 -47.06 -72.88 10.21
N ARG A 156 -46.73 -73.77 11.13
CA ARG A 156 -46.22 -73.49 12.48
C ARG A 156 -44.89 -74.20 12.67
N PHE A 157 -43.84 -73.52 13.12
CA PHE A 157 -42.55 -74.16 13.41
C PHE A 157 -42.25 -74.22 14.89
N ALA A 158 -42.19 -75.41 15.49
CA ALA A 158 -41.78 -75.58 16.88
C ALA A 158 -40.33 -76.10 16.99
N GLY A 159 -39.65 -75.77 18.09
CA GLY A 159 -38.23 -76.14 18.27
C GLY A 159 -37.25 -75.31 17.44
N THR A 160 -36.03 -75.82 17.24
CA THR A 160 -34.89 -75.05 16.70
C THR A 160 -34.39 -75.52 15.33
N THR A 161 -34.89 -76.65 14.79
CA THR A 161 -34.40 -77.24 13.53
C THR A 161 -35.49 -77.57 12.51
N GLY A 162 -36.71 -77.04 12.67
CA GLY A 162 -37.82 -77.28 11.75
C GLY A 162 -37.55 -76.71 10.35
N ASN A 163 -37.72 -77.52 9.30
CA ASN A 163 -37.52 -77.11 7.91
C ASN A 163 -38.65 -77.64 7.00
N VAL A 164 -39.22 -76.77 6.17
CA VAL A 164 -40.08 -77.17 5.04
C VAL A 164 -39.27 -77.05 3.76
N ALA A 165 -38.88 -78.19 3.20
CA ALA A 165 -38.01 -78.29 2.02
C ALA A 165 -38.78 -78.47 0.71
N GLY A 166 -40.00 -79.01 0.75
CA GLY A 166 -40.85 -79.10 -0.43
C GLY A 166 -41.47 -77.75 -0.82
N PRO A 167 -41.92 -77.60 -2.08
CA PRO A 167 -42.51 -76.36 -2.56
C PRO A 167 -43.81 -76.03 -1.83
N VAL A 168 -44.04 -74.74 -1.57
CA VAL A 168 -45.22 -74.21 -0.86
C VAL A 168 -46.04 -73.35 -1.81
N THR A 169 -47.27 -73.72 -2.09
CA THR A 169 -48.20 -72.96 -2.95
C THR A 169 -49.24 -72.27 -2.08
N MET A 170 -49.33 -70.95 -2.16
CA MET A 170 -50.35 -70.14 -1.50
C MET A 170 -51.56 -70.01 -2.41
N THR A 171 -52.67 -70.63 -2.03
CA THR A 171 -53.95 -70.50 -2.77
C THR A 171 -54.75 -69.28 -2.29
N ASP A 172 -54.46 -68.77 -1.10
CA ASP A 172 -54.92 -67.49 -0.57
C ASP A 172 -53.80 -66.82 0.24
N SER A 173 -53.97 -65.58 0.68
CA SER A 173 -53.02 -64.94 1.61
C SER A 173 -52.85 -65.82 2.86
N ALA A 174 -51.61 -66.05 3.27
CA ALA A 174 -51.28 -67.10 4.22
C ALA A 174 -50.32 -66.61 5.33
N ARG A 175 -50.49 -67.19 6.51
CA ARG A 175 -49.65 -66.91 7.69
C ARG A 175 -48.68 -68.06 7.96
N VAL A 176 -47.46 -67.72 8.38
CA VAL A 176 -46.47 -68.65 8.94
C VAL A 176 -46.09 -68.19 10.34
N THR A 177 -46.21 -69.07 11.33
CA THR A 177 -45.93 -68.74 12.74
C THR A 177 -44.69 -69.46 13.26
N VAL A 178 -43.78 -68.70 13.87
CA VAL A 178 -42.70 -69.21 14.72
C VAL A 178 -42.91 -68.56 16.08
N TYR A 179 -43.51 -69.30 17.01
CA TYR A 179 -44.22 -68.74 18.16
C TYR A 179 -43.27 -68.27 19.27
N GLY A 180 -42.39 -69.14 19.75
CA GLY A 180 -41.46 -68.88 20.86
C GLY A 180 -40.19 -68.18 20.42
N GLY A 181 -39.64 -67.29 21.27
CA GLY A 181 -38.47 -66.47 20.93
C GLY A 181 -37.19 -67.25 20.62
N SER A 182 -37.06 -68.47 21.17
CA SER A 182 -35.93 -69.37 20.87
C SER A 182 -36.19 -70.31 19.69
N GLU A 183 -37.41 -70.34 19.15
CA GLU A 183 -37.76 -71.24 18.05
C GLU A 183 -37.25 -70.71 16.71
N ILE A 184 -36.84 -71.64 15.85
CA ILE A 184 -36.33 -71.35 14.51
C ILE A 184 -37.05 -72.26 13.51
N GLY A 185 -37.71 -71.64 12.53
CA GLY A 185 -38.29 -72.32 11.38
C GLY A 185 -37.55 -71.96 10.11
N THR A 186 -37.35 -72.91 9.22
CA THR A 186 -36.80 -72.68 7.87
C THR A 186 -37.79 -73.11 6.82
N ILE A 187 -37.98 -72.30 5.77
CA ILE A 187 -38.63 -72.73 4.53
C ILE A 187 -37.56 -72.65 3.44
N SER A 188 -37.08 -73.82 3.03
CA SER A 188 -36.10 -73.96 1.95
C SER A 188 -36.74 -74.26 0.60
N GLY A 189 -37.98 -74.75 0.60
CA GLY A 189 -38.79 -74.83 -0.61
C GLY A 189 -39.23 -73.46 -1.14
N VAL A 190 -39.54 -73.41 -2.44
CA VAL A 190 -40.07 -72.20 -3.08
C VAL A 190 -41.50 -71.95 -2.64
N ILE A 191 -41.79 -70.76 -2.12
CA ILE A 191 -43.14 -70.25 -1.90
C ILE A 191 -43.63 -69.56 -3.17
N SER A 192 -44.80 -69.94 -3.67
CA SER A 192 -45.44 -69.37 -4.87
C SER A 192 -46.88 -68.92 -4.59
N GLY A 193 -47.40 -67.95 -5.35
CA GLY A 193 -48.78 -67.47 -5.20
C GLY A 193 -48.99 -66.07 -5.79
N SER A 194 -49.73 -65.98 -6.90
CA SER A 194 -49.97 -64.70 -7.57
C SER A 194 -50.91 -63.80 -6.75
N GLY A 195 -50.44 -62.61 -6.39
CA GLY A 195 -51.19 -61.59 -5.64
C GLY A 195 -51.54 -61.98 -4.19
N LYS A 196 -50.85 -62.98 -3.61
CA LYS A 196 -51.13 -63.48 -2.26
C LYS A 196 -50.10 -62.98 -1.27
N ASN A 197 -50.56 -62.49 -0.11
CA ASN A 197 -49.70 -61.91 0.91
C ASN A 197 -49.17 -62.98 1.86
N LEU A 198 -47.86 -62.94 2.15
CA LEU A 198 -47.22 -63.79 3.14
C LEU A 198 -47.05 -63.01 4.45
N SER A 199 -47.54 -63.54 5.56
CA SER A 199 -47.39 -62.89 6.87
C SER A 199 -46.70 -63.78 7.91
N LYS A 200 -45.61 -63.27 8.49
CA LYS A 200 -44.85 -63.90 9.58
C LYS A 200 -45.36 -63.43 10.95
N TRP A 201 -45.75 -64.39 11.79
CA TRP A 201 -46.24 -64.17 13.17
C TRP A 201 -45.38 -64.88 14.22
N GLY A 202 -45.55 -64.49 15.48
CA GLY A 202 -44.85 -65.03 16.64
C GLY A 202 -43.43 -64.48 16.85
N SER A 203 -42.94 -64.56 18.07
CA SER A 203 -41.68 -63.95 18.50
C SER A 203 -40.40 -64.62 17.97
N GLY A 204 -40.49 -65.83 17.42
CA GLY A 204 -39.35 -66.60 16.92
C GLY A 204 -38.85 -66.21 15.53
N LYS A 205 -37.81 -66.91 15.06
CA LYS A 205 -37.08 -66.63 13.81
C LYS A 205 -37.56 -67.54 12.67
N LEU A 206 -38.03 -66.96 11.58
CA LEU A 206 -38.28 -67.66 10.31
C LEU A 206 -37.13 -67.38 9.34
N ILE A 207 -36.55 -68.42 8.74
CA ILE A 207 -35.53 -68.32 7.70
C ILE A 207 -36.17 -68.71 6.37
N LEU A 208 -36.07 -67.85 5.36
CA LEU A 208 -36.46 -68.18 3.98
C LEU A 208 -35.20 -68.37 3.14
N SER A 209 -35.01 -69.57 2.58
CA SER A 209 -33.85 -69.87 1.72
C SER A 209 -34.24 -70.28 0.29
N GLY A 210 -35.50 -70.65 0.05
CA GLY A 210 -36.03 -70.84 -1.30
C GLY A 210 -36.16 -69.52 -2.07
N ALA A 211 -35.94 -69.55 -3.38
CA ALA A 211 -36.16 -68.40 -4.27
C ALA A 211 -37.67 -68.22 -4.49
N ASN A 212 -38.32 -67.41 -3.66
CA ASN A 212 -39.77 -67.33 -3.62
C ASN A 212 -40.32 -66.47 -4.78
N THR A 213 -41.48 -66.84 -5.31
CA THR A 213 -42.09 -66.27 -6.53
C THR A 213 -43.52 -65.75 -6.33
N TYR A 214 -44.00 -65.66 -5.08
CA TYR A 214 -45.29 -65.04 -4.78
C TYR A 214 -45.24 -63.53 -5.07
N THR A 215 -46.32 -62.91 -5.54
CA THR A 215 -46.28 -61.48 -5.95
C THR A 215 -47.05 -60.53 -5.03
N GLY A 216 -47.62 -61.03 -3.92
CA GLY A 216 -48.22 -60.19 -2.89
C GLY A 216 -47.20 -59.74 -1.82
N SER A 217 -47.64 -58.89 -0.91
CA SER A 217 -46.79 -58.26 0.10
C SER A 217 -46.28 -59.26 1.15
N THR A 218 -45.10 -58.97 1.70
CA THR A 218 -44.52 -59.66 2.85
C THR A 218 -44.72 -58.81 4.11
N THR A 219 -45.45 -59.33 5.10
CA THR A 219 -45.65 -58.64 6.39
C THR A 219 -44.97 -59.41 7.52
N ILE A 220 -44.10 -58.75 8.27
CA ILE A 220 -43.54 -59.29 9.51
C ILE A 220 -44.27 -58.64 10.67
N SER A 221 -45.21 -59.37 11.27
CA SER A 221 -46.04 -58.87 12.37
C SER A 221 -45.30 -58.94 13.70
N GLU A 222 -44.49 -59.99 13.92
CA GLU A 222 -43.73 -60.21 15.15
C GLU A 222 -42.45 -61.02 14.88
N GLY A 223 -41.48 -60.91 15.78
CA GLY A 223 -40.25 -61.71 15.76
C GLY A 223 -39.34 -61.36 14.58
N LYS A 224 -38.65 -62.37 14.05
CA LYS A 224 -37.60 -62.19 13.03
C LYS A 224 -37.90 -62.96 11.74
N LEU A 225 -37.76 -62.31 10.59
CA LEU A 225 -37.65 -62.95 9.28
C LEU A 225 -36.21 -62.78 8.78
N THR A 226 -35.52 -63.88 8.50
CA THR A 226 -34.13 -63.90 8.07
C THR A 226 -34.00 -64.46 6.67
N LEU A 227 -33.16 -63.84 5.84
CA LEU A 227 -32.76 -64.37 4.54
C LEU A 227 -31.69 -65.47 4.70
N GLY A 228 -31.92 -66.61 4.06
CA GLY A 228 -30.94 -67.70 3.96
C GLY A 228 -30.03 -67.64 2.73
N ALA A 229 -30.35 -66.79 1.75
CA ALA A 229 -29.55 -66.44 0.59
C ALA A 229 -30.02 -65.07 0.04
N ALA A 230 -29.45 -64.56 -1.05
CA ALA A 230 -29.90 -63.31 -1.68
C ALA A 230 -31.19 -63.46 -2.48
N GLU A 231 -31.98 -62.39 -2.56
CA GLU A 231 -33.24 -62.32 -3.33
C GLU A 231 -34.17 -63.48 -2.96
N ARG A 232 -34.64 -63.51 -1.70
CA ARG A 232 -35.55 -64.58 -1.21
C ARG A 232 -36.98 -64.10 -1.07
N LEU A 233 -37.24 -62.83 -0.84
CA LEU A 233 -38.58 -62.30 -1.08
C LEU A 233 -38.72 -62.11 -2.59
N ALA A 234 -39.94 -62.11 -3.09
CA ALA A 234 -40.12 -61.90 -4.51
C ALA A 234 -39.86 -60.44 -4.86
N ASP A 235 -39.15 -60.23 -5.96
CA ASP A 235 -38.91 -58.92 -6.53
C ASP A 235 -40.24 -58.15 -6.67
N ALA A 236 -40.23 -56.87 -6.34
CA ALA A 236 -41.40 -56.00 -6.29
C ALA A 236 -42.44 -56.30 -5.19
N SER A 237 -42.21 -57.28 -4.30
CA SER A 237 -43.02 -57.44 -3.08
C SER A 237 -42.84 -56.25 -2.15
N ASN A 238 -43.94 -55.70 -1.64
CA ASN A 238 -43.89 -54.69 -0.59
C ASN A 238 -43.58 -55.37 0.76
N LEU A 239 -42.58 -54.86 1.47
CA LEU A 239 -42.23 -55.32 2.80
C LEU A 239 -42.80 -54.38 3.86
N SER A 240 -43.61 -54.91 4.77
CA SER A 240 -44.10 -54.20 5.96
C SER A 240 -43.55 -54.85 7.22
N VAL A 241 -42.76 -54.10 8.00
CA VAL A 241 -42.19 -54.59 9.28
C VAL A 241 -42.86 -53.88 10.45
N ALA A 242 -43.64 -54.61 11.25
CA ALA A 242 -44.32 -54.05 12.41
C ALA A 242 -43.33 -53.63 13.52
N GLY A 243 -43.76 -52.72 14.41
CA GLY A 243 -42.95 -52.28 15.55
C GLY A 243 -42.50 -53.46 16.43
N GLY A 244 -41.20 -53.53 16.74
CA GLY A 244 -40.61 -54.63 17.50
C GLY A 244 -40.25 -55.88 16.67
N ALA A 245 -40.67 -55.97 15.40
CA ALA A 245 -40.26 -57.03 14.49
C ALA A 245 -38.95 -56.67 13.74
N THR A 246 -38.26 -57.68 13.22
CA THR A 246 -37.00 -57.51 12.47
C THR A 246 -37.00 -58.29 11.15
N PHE A 247 -36.69 -57.60 10.05
CA PHE A 247 -36.22 -58.21 8.80
C PHE A 247 -34.68 -58.26 8.83
N GLU A 248 -34.09 -59.45 8.80
CA GLU A 248 -32.64 -59.65 8.80
C GLU A 248 -32.17 -60.20 7.46
N MET A 249 -31.34 -59.43 6.76
CA MET A 249 -30.81 -59.83 5.46
C MET A 249 -29.56 -60.70 5.57
N SER A 250 -28.94 -60.80 6.75
CA SER A 250 -27.77 -61.67 7.00
C SER A 250 -26.64 -61.51 5.96
N ASN A 251 -26.34 -60.27 5.55
CA ASN A 251 -25.34 -59.90 4.54
C ASN A 251 -25.73 -60.19 3.08
N PHE A 252 -26.95 -60.64 2.81
CA PHE A 252 -27.45 -60.88 1.46
C PHE A 252 -28.13 -59.65 0.87
N ASN A 253 -28.11 -59.53 -0.46
CA ASN A 253 -28.85 -58.49 -1.18
C ASN A 253 -30.33 -58.85 -1.28
N GLU A 254 -31.19 -57.83 -1.33
CA GLU A 254 -32.62 -58.00 -1.51
C GLU A 254 -33.24 -56.82 -2.29
N THR A 255 -34.09 -57.15 -3.25
CA THR A 255 -34.89 -56.22 -4.06
C THR A 255 -36.36 -56.30 -3.67
N LEU A 256 -36.93 -55.17 -3.27
CA LEU A 256 -38.31 -55.04 -2.82
C LEU A 256 -39.06 -53.99 -3.63
N GLY A 257 -40.39 -54.09 -3.66
CA GLY A 257 -41.26 -53.05 -4.19
C GLY A 257 -41.12 -51.79 -3.34
N SER A 258 -41.75 -51.77 -2.18
CA SER A 258 -41.61 -50.72 -1.17
C SER A 258 -41.17 -51.27 0.18
N ILE A 259 -40.72 -50.38 1.06
CA ILE A 259 -40.53 -50.64 2.49
C ILE A 259 -41.50 -49.79 3.30
N ASP A 260 -42.12 -50.39 4.31
CA ASP A 260 -43.13 -49.77 5.18
C ASP A 260 -43.04 -50.35 6.61
N GLY A 261 -43.65 -49.66 7.56
CA GLY A 261 -43.77 -50.07 8.95
C GLY A 261 -42.76 -49.39 9.90
N ALA A 262 -42.77 -49.85 11.15
CA ALA A 262 -42.06 -49.24 12.29
C ALA A 262 -40.97 -50.16 12.89
N GLY A 263 -40.73 -51.33 12.31
CA GLY A 263 -39.75 -52.31 12.81
C GLY A 263 -38.31 -52.08 12.33
N THR A 264 -37.44 -53.06 12.55
CA THR A 264 -36.03 -52.98 12.17
C THR A 264 -35.75 -53.73 10.88
N ILE A 265 -35.02 -53.10 9.96
CA ILE A 265 -34.36 -53.78 8.83
C ILE A 265 -32.86 -53.86 9.16
N SER A 266 -32.35 -55.06 9.36
CA SER A 266 -30.95 -55.35 9.64
C SER A 266 -30.27 -55.90 8.39
N MET A 267 -29.48 -55.05 7.73
CA MET A 267 -28.92 -55.31 6.40
C MET A 267 -27.61 -56.12 6.46
N GLY A 268 -26.88 -56.06 7.58
CA GLY A 268 -25.50 -56.54 7.63
C GLY A 268 -24.66 -55.79 6.59
N SER A 269 -23.89 -56.50 5.78
CA SER A 269 -23.19 -55.95 4.60
C SER A 269 -23.96 -56.08 3.28
N GLY A 270 -25.23 -56.52 3.31
CA GLY A 270 -26.05 -56.74 2.12
C GLY A 270 -26.74 -55.47 1.64
N ASN A 271 -26.95 -55.34 0.33
CA ASN A 271 -27.58 -54.16 -0.27
C ASN A 271 -29.09 -54.32 -0.35
N LEU A 272 -29.83 -53.30 0.08
CA LEU A 272 -31.28 -53.23 -0.01
C LEU A 272 -31.68 -52.31 -1.16
N LYS A 273 -32.53 -52.79 -2.06
CA LYS A 273 -33.06 -52.02 -3.18
C LYS A 273 -34.59 -51.93 -3.09
N SER A 274 -35.14 -50.72 -3.11
CA SER A 274 -36.59 -50.47 -3.21
C SER A 274 -36.93 -49.89 -4.59
N VAL A 275 -37.89 -50.45 -5.31
CA VAL A 275 -38.18 -50.12 -6.73
C VAL A 275 -39.56 -49.52 -7.01
N THR A 276 -40.33 -49.14 -5.98
CA THR A 276 -41.74 -48.74 -6.12
C THR A 276 -41.97 -47.40 -6.85
N ALA A 277 -43.07 -47.35 -7.63
CA ALA A 277 -43.65 -46.12 -8.18
C ALA A 277 -44.67 -45.46 -7.24
N ALA A 278 -45.13 -46.16 -6.21
CA ALA A 278 -46.07 -45.66 -5.21
C ALA A 278 -45.34 -45.05 -4.00
N ASN A 279 -46.02 -44.15 -3.31
CA ASN A 279 -45.49 -43.52 -2.10
C ASN A 279 -45.51 -44.50 -0.92
N SER A 280 -44.50 -44.45 -0.05
CA SER A 280 -44.39 -45.28 1.15
C SER A 280 -43.72 -44.53 2.30
N THR A 281 -43.99 -44.96 3.54
CA THR A 281 -43.42 -44.37 4.74
C THR A 281 -42.81 -45.46 5.61
N PHE A 282 -41.50 -45.42 5.81
CA PHE A 282 -40.83 -46.29 6.76
C PHE A 282 -40.46 -45.49 8.02
N SER A 283 -41.13 -45.82 9.12
CA SER A 283 -40.94 -45.20 10.44
C SER A 283 -40.02 -46.00 11.37
N GLY A 284 -39.52 -47.13 10.86
CA GLY A 284 -38.60 -48.02 11.55
C GLY A 284 -37.13 -47.60 11.46
N SER A 285 -36.23 -48.56 11.72
CA SER A 285 -34.77 -48.34 11.64
C SER A 285 -34.11 -49.28 10.63
N MET A 286 -33.32 -48.73 9.72
CA MET A 286 -32.36 -49.49 8.91
C MET A 286 -30.98 -49.46 9.57
N THR A 287 -30.32 -50.62 9.66
CA THR A 287 -29.03 -50.80 10.33
C THR A 287 -28.09 -51.68 9.51
N GLY A 288 -26.77 -51.45 9.60
CA GLY A 288 -25.75 -52.24 8.91
C GLY A 288 -24.78 -51.41 8.07
N THR A 289 -23.84 -52.07 7.41
CA THR A 289 -22.83 -51.46 6.52
C THR A 289 -23.17 -51.59 5.03
N GLY A 290 -24.20 -52.36 4.68
CA GLY A 290 -24.71 -52.48 3.32
C GLY A 290 -25.35 -51.19 2.78
N GLY A 291 -25.41 -51.06 1.45
CA GLY A 291 -25.94 -49.88 0.77
C GLY A 291 -27.45 -49.93 0.54
N PHE A 292 -28.08 -48.76 0.46
CA PHE A 292 -29.50 -48.60 0.17
C PHE A 292 -29.71 -47.95 -1.19
N THR A 293 -30.49 -48.58 -2.07
CA THR A 293 -30.83 -48.03 -3.40
C THR A 293 -32.33 -47.77 -3.52
N LYS A 294 -32.71 -46.54 -3.85
CA LYS A 294 -34.09 -46.17 -4.18
C LYS A 294 -34.25 -45.99 -5.69
N GLU A 295 -35.14 -46.78 -6.27
CA GLU A 295 -35.59 -46.74 -7.66
C GLU A 295 -37.12 -46.53 -7.72
N GLY A 296 -37.62 -46.24 -8.93
CA GLY A 296 -39.04 -45.96 -9.17
C GLY A 296 -39.45 -44.53 -8.81
N THR A 297 -40.55 -44.06 -9.40
CA THR A 297 -40.98 -42.65 -9.34
C THR A 297 -41.62 -42.22 -8.01
N GLY A 298 -41.92 -43.17 -7.12
CA GLY A 298 -42.63 -42.91 -5.87
C GLY A 298 -41.78 -42.19 -4.83
N GLU A 299 -42.45 -41.52 -3.89
CA GLU A 299 -41.84 -40.89 -2.71
C GLU A 299 -41.63 -41.91 -1.59
N LEU A 300 -40.43 -41.97 -1.03
CA LEU A 300 -40.14 -42.73 0.19
C LEU A 300 -39.89 -41.76 1.36
N THR A 301 -40.78 -41.77 2.34
CA THR A 301 -40.61 -41.02 3.58
C THR A 301 -39.93 -41.89 4.63
N LEU A 302 -38.74 -41.50 5.06
CA LEU A 302 -38.01 -42.13 6.15
C LEU A 302 -38.22 -41.30 7.41
N SER A 303 -39.05 -41.81 8.33
CA SER A 303 -39.43 -41.08 9.55
C SER A 303 -38.90 -41.68 10.86
N GLY A 304 -38.17 -42.80 10.80
CA GLY A 304 -37.41 -43.38 11.90
C GLY A 304 -35.89 -43.38 11.66
N ASN A 305 -35.10 -43.46 12.74
CA ASN A 305 -33.66 -43.25 12.70
C ASN A 305 -32.92 -44.41 12.00
N ASN A 306 -32.20 -44.12 10.90
CA ASN A 306 -31.44 -45.11 10.14
C ASN A 306 -29.95 -44.90 10.38
N THR A 307 -29.28 -45.93 10.88
CA THR A 307 -27.86 -45.93 11.26
C THR A 307 -26.99 -46.70 10.27
N THR A 308 -27.46 -46.87 9.05
CA THR A 308 -26.69 -47.48 7.96
C THR A 308 -25.43 -46.66 7.68
N THR A 309 -24.30 -47.31 7.35
CA THR A 309 -23.05 -46.64 6.96
C THR A 309 -22.63 -46.89 5.50
N GLY A 310 -23.29 -47.84 4.82
CA GLY A 310 -23.09 -48.07 3.38
C GLY A 310 -23.63 -46.92 2.54
N ALA A 311 -23.33 -46.91 1.23
CA ALA A 311 -23.77 -45.85 0.33
C ALA A 311 -25.29 -45.87 0.11
N THR A 312 -25.90 -44.68 0.10
CA THR A 312 -27.27 -44.46 -0.36
C THR A 312 -27.25 -43.97 -1.81
N VAL A 313 -28.01 -44.62 -2.70
CA VAL A 313 -28.15 -44.20 -4.11
C VAL A 313 -29.63 -43.99 -4.43
N VAL A 314 -29.96 -42.82 -4.99
CA VAL A 314 -31.31 -42.48 -5.47
C VAL A 314 -31.25 -42.43 -6.99
N ASN A 315 -31.87 -43.42 -7.62
CA ASN A 315 -31.97 -43.59 -9.07
C ASN A 315 -33.32 -43.12 -9.63
N GLY A 316 -34.34 -42.97 -8.78
CA GLY A 316 -35.67 -42.53 -9.20
C GLY A 316 -36.51 -41.98 -8.04
N GLY A 317 -37.39 -41.03 -8.36
CA GLY A 317 -38.36 -40.48 -7.43
C GLY A 317 -37.71 -39.60 -6.36
N LYS A 318 -38.28 -39.62 -5.14
CA LYS A 318 -37.91 -38.71 -4.07
C LYS A 318 -37.74 -39.44 -2.73
N ILE A 319 -36.71 -39.08 -1.97
CA ILE A 319 -36.57 -39.47 -0.56
C ILE A 319 -36.87 -38.25 0.30
N ILE A 320 -37.68 -38.43 1.35
CA ILE A 320 -38.00 -37.42 2.35
C ILE A 320 -37.51 -37.90 3.71
N PHE A 321 -36.65 -37.13 4.37
CA PHE A 321 -36.36 -37.32 5.79
C PHE A 321 -37.34 -36.48 6.62
N SER A 322 -38.11 -37.13 7.51
CA SER A 322 -39.13 -36.49 8.36
C SER A 322 -39.14 -37.07 9.78
N GLY A 323 -39.96 -36.56 10.70
CA GLY A 323 -40.13 -37.15 12.03
C GLY A 323 -38.83 -37.26 12.85
N SER A 324 -38.51 -38.45 13.38
CA SER A 324 -37.21 -38.81 13.99
C SER A 324 -36.27 -39.51 13.00
N GLY A 325 -36.65 -39.56 11.72
CA GLY A 325 -35.92 -40.27 10.68
C GLY A 325 -34.92 -39.44 9.93
N SER A 326 -33.80 -40.09 9.64
CA SER A 326 -32.68 -39.58 8.87
C SER A 326 -31.76 -40.74 8.52
N MET A 327 -30.82 -40.52 7.60
CA MET A 327 -29.66 -41.40 7.41
C MET A 327 -28.42 -40.65 7.87
N TYR A 328 -27.51 -41.32 8.59
CA TYR A 328 -26.22 -40.77 9.01
C TYR A 328 -26.25 -39.57 10.00
N ASN A 329 -27.36 -39.35 10.74
CA ASN A 329 -27.57 -38.18 11.61
C ASN A 329 -27.13 -38.37 13.08
N ASN A 330 -25.86 -38.73 13.32
CA ASN A 330 -25.31 -38.84 14.68
C ASN A 330 -23.94 -38.17 14.86
N GLY A 331 -23.57 -37.22 13.98
CA GLY A 331 -22.32 -36.45 14.08
C GLY A 331 -21.01 -37.23 13.89
N THR A 332 -21.02 -38.55 14.04
CA THR A 332 -19.86 -39.46 13.99
C THR A 332 -19.93 -40.45 12.82
N SER A 333 -21.03 -40.42 12.06
CA SER A 333 -21.34 -41.36 10.99
C SER A 333 -20.54 -41.07 9.71
N THR A 334 -20.08 -42.12 9.05
CA THR A 334 -19.48 -42.11 7.71
C THR A 334 -20.50 -42.62 6.69
N GLY A 335 -20.41 -42.18 5.43
CA GLY A 335 -21.30 -42.63 4.35
C GLY A 335 -21.37 -41.67 3.17
N SER A 336 -22.15 -42.02 2.14
CA SER A 336 -22.41 -41.16 0.99
C SER A 336 -23.87 -41.26 0.55
N ILE A 337 -24.41 -40.16 0.04
CA ILE A 337 -25.72 -40.10 -0.62
C ILE A 337 -25.49 -39.63 -2.06
N THR A 338 -25.87 -40.43 -3.05
CA THR A 338 -25.76 -40.08 -4.47
C THR A 338 -27.14 -39.94 -5.09
N LEU A 339 -27.41 -38.79 -5.70
CA LEU A 339 -28.66 -38.47 -6.37
C LEU A 339 -28.42 -38.42 -7.88
N ASN A 340 -29.10 -39.28 -8.62
CA ASN A 340 -29.03 -39.35 -10.08
C ASN A 340 -30.12 -38.49 -10.75
N SER A 341 -30.06 -38.36 -12.07
CA SER A 341 -30.91 -37.44 -12.82
C SER A 341 -32.40 -37.64 -12.54
N GLY A 342 -33.13 -36.53 -12.34
CA GLY A 342 -34.57 -36.54 -12.08
C GLY A 342 -34.96 -36.96 -10.65
N THR A 343 -34.01 -37.03 -9.72
CA THR A 343 -34.27 -37.43 -8.33
C THR A 343 -34.22 -36.25 -7.35
N THR A 344 -34.94 -36.39 -6.24
CA THR A 344 -35.02 -35.36 -5.19
C THR A 344 -34.70 -35.95 -3.83
N LEU A 345 -33.85 -35.27 -3.06
CA LEU A 345 -33.71 -35.46 -1.62
C LEU A 345 -34.33 -34.27 -0.90
N ARG A 346 -35.22 -34.51 0.05
CA ARG A 346 -35.90 -33.47 0.83
C ARG A 346 -35.71 -33.64 2.33
N PHE A 347 -35.33 -32.56 3.01
CA PHE A 347 -35.22 -32.49 4.48
C PHE A 347 -36.44 -31.78 5.09
N ASP A 348 -37.39 -32.52 5.66
CA ASP A 348 -38.55 -31.97 6.39
C ASP A 348 -38.30 -31.91 7.91
N ARG A 349 -37.04 -31.72 8.31
CA ARG A 349 -36.56 -31.61 9.69
C ARG A 349 -35.17 -30.98 9.76
N GLN A 350 -34.63 -30.84 10.98
CA GLN A 350 -33.21 -30.54 11.18
C GLN A 350 -32.38 -31.82 11.14
N ASP A 351 -31.39 -31.86 10.25
CA ASP A 351 -30.40 -32.92 10.12
C ASP A 351 -28.98 -32.37 10.17
N VAL A 352 -28.07 -33.18 10.75
CA VAL A 352 -26.64 -32.90 10.80
C VAL A 352 -25.87 -34.05 10.16
N PHE A 353 -25.43 -33.86 8.92
CA PHE A 353 -24.69 -34.87 8.17
C PHE A 353 -23.19 -34.85 8.51
N GLY A 354 -22.86 -35.18 9.78
CA GLY A 354 -21.50 -35.30 10.34
C GLY A 354 -21.01 -34.09 11.16
N GLY A 355 -20.07 -34.31 12.08
CA GLY A 355 -19.34 -33.28 12.82
C GLY A 355 -18.23 -32.64 11.96
N ALA A 356 -17.87 -31.39 12.25
CA ALA A 356 -16.78 -30.69 11.54
C ALA A 356 -15.39 -31.34 11.82
N ASP A 357 -15.33 -32.19 12.85
CA ASP A 357 -14.20 -32.92 13.39
C ASP A 357 -14.23 -34.43 13.07
N ALA A 358 -15.23 -34.91 12.32
CA ALA A 358 -15.28 -36.31 11.90
C ALA A 358 -14.16 -36.62 10.90
N SER A 359 -13.43 -37.72 11.11
CA SER A 359 -12.31 -38.14 10.25
C SER A 359 -12.73 -38.47 8.80
N SER A 360 -14.03 -38.69 8.55
CA SER A 360 -14.60 -38.91 7.21
C SER A 360 -16.09 -38.49 7.19
N PRO A 361 -16.41 -37.22 6.91
CA PRO A 361 -17.78 -36.74 6.94
C PRO A 361 -18.60 -37.29 5.76
N VAL A 362 -19.93 -37.30 5.92
CA VAL A 362 -20.86 -37.71 4.87
C VAL A 362 -20.73 -36.80 3.64
N VAL A 363 -20.67 -37.41 2.45
CA VAL A 363 -20.65 -36.70 1.16
C VAL A 363 -22.00 -36.85 0.47
N ILE A 364 -22.64 -35.73 0.14
CA ILE A 364 -23.83 -35.71 -0.74
C ILE A 364 -23.36 -35.39 -2.16
N THR A 365 -23.70 -36.25 -3.12
CA THR A 365 -23.43 -36.05 -4.54
C THR A 365 -24.73 -35.76 -5.28
N ILE A 366 -24.82 -34.59 -5.90
CA ILE A 366 -25.98 -34.14 -6.67
C ILE A 366 -25.59 -34.14 -8.16
N ASN A 367 -26.01 -35.17 -8.90
CA ASN A 367 -25.73 -35.26 -10.34
C ASN A 367 -26.70 -34.42 -11.17
N GLN A 368 -26.43 -34.32 -12.47
CA GLN A 368 -27.17 -33.48 -13.41
C GLN A 368 -28.68 -33.71 -13.35
N GLY A 369 -29.44 -32.64 -13.11
CA GLY A 369 -30.90 -32.67 -13.02
C GLY A 369 -31.44 -33.29 -11.73
N ALA A 370 -30.59 -33.56 -10.74
CA ALA A 370 -31.01 -33.93 -9.39
C ALA A 370 -31.13 -32.70 -8.49
N LEU A 371 -31.96 -32.81 -7.45
CA LEU A 371 -32.30 -31.74 -6.53
C LEU A 371 -32.12 -32.15 -5.08
N VAL A 372 -31.46 -31.31 -4.30
CA VAL A 372 -31.53 -31.33 -2.83
C VAL A 372 -32.31 -30.12 -2.36
N GLU A 373 -33.33 -30.33 -1.54
CA GLU A 373 -34.12 -29.25 -0.95
C GLU A 373 -34.44 -29.52 0.53
N ASN A 374 -34.88 -28.50 1.25
CA ASN A 374 -35.41 -28.61 2.60
C ASN A 374 -36.89 -28.17 2.63
N GLY A 375 -37.55 -28.45 3.75
CA GLY A 375 -38.96 -28.15 4.00
C GLY A 375 -39.17 -27.13 5.09
N ALA A 376 -38.34 -26.09 5.12
CA ALA A 376 -38.35 -24.99 6.09
C ALA A 376 -37.58 -25.19 7.41
N TYR A 377 -36.63 -26.14 7.43
CA TYR A 377 -35.73 -26.41 8.57
C TYR A 377 -34.25 -26.16 8.22
N PHE A 378 -33.47 -25.79 9.24
CA PHE A 378 -32.02 -25.60 9.14
C PHE A 378 -31.27 -26.94 9.13
N ASN A 379 -30.42 -27.14 8.13
CA ASN A 379 -29.68 -28.38 7.93
C ASN A 379 -28.17 -28.13 7.77
N ASN A 380 -27.35 -28.99 8.36
CA ASN A 380 -25.89 -28.89 8.27
C ASN A 380 -25.36 -29.87 7.24
N LEU A 381 -24.75 -29.34 6.17
CA LEU A 381 -24.09 -30.14 5.14
C LEU A 381 -22.58 -29.99 5.28
N ASN A 382 -21.85 -31.11 5.39
CA ASN A 382 -20.38 -31.08 5.39
C ASN A 382 -19.82 -30.97 3.98
N ASN A 383 -19.69 -32.10 3.29
CA ASN A 383 -19.12 -32.12 1.94
C ASN A 383 -20.23 -32.32 0.90
N LEU A 384 -20.19 -31.48 -0.13
CA LEU A 384 -21.12 -31.50 -1.24
C LEU A 384 -20.33 -31.68 -2.53
N THR A 385 -20.74 -32.63 -3.36
CA THR A 385 -20.26 -32.78 -4.74
C THR A 385 -21.43 -32.46 -5.67
N MET A 386 -21.29 -31.47 -6.53
CA MET A 386 -22.32 -31.05 -7.47
C MET A 386 -21.81 -31.27 -8.90
N ASN A 387 -22.48 -32.14 -9.65
CA ASN A 387 -22.13 -32.49 -11.03
C ASN A 387 -23.27 -32.09 -11.99
N GLY A 388 -23.65 -30.80 -11.95
CA GLY A 388 -24.78 -30.25 -12.72
C GLY A 388 -26.12 -30.27 -11.98
N GLY A 389 -26.10 -30.53 -10.67
CA GLY A 389 -27.29 -30.59 -9.82
C GLY A 389 -27.60 -29.28 -9.09
N GLU A 390 -28.75 -29.25 -8.42
CA GLU A 390 -29.24 -28.08 -7.67
C GLU A 390 -29.33 -28.35 -6.16
N LEU A 391 -28.82 -27.42 -5.36
CA LEU A 391 -29.15 -27.27 -3.94
C LEU A 391 -30.09 -26.08 -3.78
N ARG A 392 -31.34 -26.32 -3.39
CA ARG A 392 -32.37 -25.28 -3.26
C ARG A 392 -32.70 -25.01 -1.80
N ALA A 393 -32.37 -23.79 -1.35
CA ALA A 393 -32.69 -23.28 -0.03
C ALA A 393 -34.17 -22.87 0.08
N ASN A 394 -34.91 -23.65 0.87
CA ASN A 394 -36.30 -23.45 1.30
C ASN A 394 -36.33 -23.35 2.84
N GLY A 395 -36.02 -22.21 3.44
CA GLY A 395 -36.04 -21.96 4.89
C GLY A 395 -37.39 -21.47 5.45
N GLY A 396 -37.50 -21.43 6.78
CA GLY A 396 -38.37 -20.51 7.53
C GLY A 396 -39.81 -20.92 7.86
N SER A 397 -40.02 -21.96 8.65
CA SER A 397 -41.30 -22.12 9.39
C SER A 397 -41.16 -22.11 10.90
N ALA A 398 -39.95 -22.12 11.45
CA ALA A 398 -39.72 -22.01 12.89
C ALA A 398 -38.43 -21.20 13.17
N SER A 399 -38.57 -20.14 13.97
CA SER A 399 -37.48 -19.57 14.79
C SER A 399 -36.21 -18.99 14.13
N GLY A 400 -36.31 -18.34 12.96
CA GLY A 400 -35.25 -17.40 12.53
C GLY A 400 -33.95 -18.02 11.97
N TRP A 401 -33.95 -19.32 11.66
CA TRP A 401 -32.76 -20.03 11.15
C TRP A 401 -32.66 -20.01 9.62
N GLN A 402 -31.43 -20.01 9.08
CA GLN A 402 -31.15 -20.18 7.65
C GLN A 402 -31.61 -21.55 7.10
N ALA A 403 -31.51 -21.77 5.78
CA ALA A 403 -31.86 -23.06 5.18
C ALA A 403 -30.76 -24.12 5.40
N TYR A 404 -29.51 -23.74 5.14
CA TYR A 404 -28.35 -24.63 5.26
C TYR A 404 -27.15 -23.93 5.90
N GLU A 405 -26.34 -24.68 6.66
CA GLU A 405 -24.93 -24.34 6.90
C GLU A 405 -24.03 -25.26 6.06
N LEU A 406 -23.09 -24.66 5.33
CA LEU A 406 -22.09 -25.39 4.53
C LEU A 406 -20.77 -25.45 5.30
N ARG A 407 -20.53 -26.56 6.01
CA ARG A 407 -19.42 -26.70 6.96
C ARG A 407 -18.11 -27.17 6.33
N GLY A 408 -18.19 -27.96 5.25
CA GLY A 408 -17.04 -28.53 4.54
C GLY A 408 -16.83 -27.92 3.15
N THR A 409 -16.41 -28.74 2.20
CA THR A 409 -16.12 -28.30 0.82
C THR A 409 -17.29 -28.56 -0.11
N VAL A 410 -17.66 -27.55 -0.89
CA VAL A 410 -18.53 -27.69 -2.07
C VAL A 410 -17.61 -27.90 -3.28
N THR A 411 -17.65 -29.09 -3.85
CA THR A 411 -16.90 -29.47 -5.05
C THR A 411 -17.83 -29.46 -6.25
N VAL A 412 -17.50 -28.71 -7.29
CA VAL A 412 -18.24 -28.69 -8.55
C VAL A 412 -17.43 -29.40 -9.62
N GLY A 413 -18.05 -30.39 -10.26
CA GLY A 413 -17.46 -31.25 -11.29
C GLY A 413 -18.48 -31.66 -12.35
N GLY A 414 -18.21 -32.74 -13.06
CA GLY A 414 -19.05 -33.22 -14.15
C GLY A 414 -18.89 -32.40 -15.43
N THR A 415 -19.97 -32.29 -16.21
CA THR A 415 -19.98 -31.68 -17.56
C THR A 415 -21.02 -30.57 -17.69
N SER A 416 -21.55 -30.06 -16.58
CA SER A 416 -22.62 -29.06 -16.59
C SER A 416 -22.60 -28.20 -15.33
N ALA A 417 -23.03 -26.95 -15.48
CA ALA A 417 -23.10 -26.00 -14.39
C ALA A 417 -24.03 -26.46 -13.27
N SER A 418 -23.60 -26.26 -12.03
CA SER A 418 -24.38 -26.52 -10.82
C SER A 418 -24.95 -25.23 -10.25
N SER A 419 -26.00 -25.33 -9.42
CA SER A 419 -26.64 -24.14 -8.85
C SER A 419 -27.01 -24.27 -7.38
N ILE A 420 -26.78 -23.21 -6.63
CA ILE A 420 -27.28 -23.04 -5.25
C ILE A 420 -28.32 -21.92 -5.27
N THR A 421 -29.58 -22.28 -5.14
CA THR A 421 -30.71 -21.35 -5.34
C THR A 421 -31.48 -21.11 -4.05
N ALA A 422 -32.25 -20.03 -4.00
CA ALA A 422 -33.21 -19.76 -2.96
C ALA A 422 -34.63 -19.82 -3.53
N ASN A 423 -35.56 -20.46 -2.83
CA ASN A 423 -36.95 -20.46 -3.24
C ASN A 423 -37.67 -19.20 -2.80
N SER A 424 -37.79 -18.26 -3.73
CA SER A 424 -38.39 -16.94 -3.52
C SER A 424 -39.86 -16.96 -3.08
N SER A 425 -40.56 -18.10 -3.11
CA SER A 425 -41.98 -18.19 -2.72
C SER A 425 -42.22 -18.34 -1.21
N VAL A 426 -41.18 -18.50 -0.38
CA VAL A 426 -41.33 -18.93 1.02
C VAL A 426 -41.06 -17.82 2.05
N ASN A 427 -39.87 -17.18 2.11
CA ASN A 427 -39.55 -16.01 2.97
C ASN A 427 -38.10 -15.45 2.75
N SER A 428 -37.66 -14.52 3.60
CA SER A 428 -36.33 -13.87 3.59
C SER A 428 -35.18 -14.67 4.26
N LEU A 429 -35.45 -15.86 4.81
CA LEU A 429 -34.48 -16.72 5.50
C LEU A 429 -34.02 -17.92 4.65
N ASN A 430 -34.26 -17.90 3.34
CA ASN A 430 -33.76 -18.86 2.35
C ASN A 430 -32.25 -18.70 2.07
N ASN A 431 -31.47 -18.35 3.09
CA ASN A 431 -30.06 -18.02 2.99
C ASN A 431 -29.20 -19.27 3.22
N ILE A 432 -27.95 -19.19 2.76
CA ILE A 432 -26.91 -20.17 3.04
C ILE A 432 -25.96 -19.57 4.08
N LEU A 433 -25.85 -20.23 5.22
CA LEU A 433 -24.88 -19.91 6.25
C LEU A 433 -23.51 -20.49 5.88
N LEU A 434 -22.48 -19.65 5.83
CA LEU A 434 -21.09 -20.08 5.71
C LEU A 434 -20.62 -20.70 7.03
N SER A 435 -19.65 -21.62 6.94
CA SER A 435 -19.20 -22.46 8.05
C SER A 435 -18.86 -21.65 9.30
N ARG A 436 -19.49 -21.97 10.43
CA ARG A 436 -19.18 -21.38 11.74
C ARG A 436 -17.77 -21.75 12.22
N ALA A 437 -17.11 -22.69 11.56
CA ALA A 437 -15.71 -23.06 11.79
C ALA A 437 -14.70 -22.11 11.09
N GLY A 438 -15.17 -21.13 10.31
CA GLY A 438 -14.37 -20.02 9.81
C GLY A 438 -14.48 -19.78 8.31
N THR A 439 -14.36 -20.80 7.46
CA THR A 439 -14.38 -20.62 6.00
C THR A 439 -15.01 -21.81 5.28
N THR A 440 -15.91 -21.53 4.34
CA THR A 440 -16.44 -22.54 3.41
C THR A 440 -15.61 -22.54 2.13
N THR A 441 -15.17 -23.72 1.68
CA THR A 441 -14.40 -23.85 0.43
C THR A 441 -15.30 -24.25 -0.72
N PHE A 442 -15.20 -23.53 -1.84
CA PHE A 442 -15.84 -23.83 -3.12
C PHE A 442 -14.76 -24.23 -4.13
N ALA A 443 -14.61 -25.53 -4.37
CA ALA A 443 -13.69 -26.07 -5.36
C ALA A 443 -14.42 -26.28 -6.69
N VAL A 444 -14.32 -25.30 -7.59
CA VAL A 444 -15.11 -25.24 -8.83
C VAL A 444 -14.24 -25.56 -10.03
N ALA A 445 -14.42 -26.73 -10.64
CA ALA A 445 -13.79 -27.06 -11.91
C ALA A 445 -14.44 -26.30 -13.06
N ASP A 446 -13.70 -26.12 -14.16
CA ASP A 446 -14.26 -25.64 -15.42
C ASP A 446 -14.98 -26.82 -16.09
N VAL A 447 -16.31 -26.87 -15.95
CA VAL A 447 -17.15 -27.99 -16.40
C VAL A 447 -17.96 -27.63 -17.64
N THR A 448 -18.10 -26.33 -17.92
CA THR A 448 -18.75 -25.82 -19.12
C THR A 448 -17.79 -25.60 -20.28
N GLY A 449 -16.48 -25.46 -20.01
CA GLY A 449 -15.47 -25.11 -21.02
C GLY A 449 -15.68 -23.73 -21.61
N SER A 450 -16.36 -22.84 -20.87
CA SER A 450 -16.83 -21.54 -21.35
C SER A 450 -16.64 -20.46 -20.27
N THR A 451 -16.94 -19.22 -20.61
CA THR A 451 -16.95 -18.11 -19.63
C THR A 451 -18.22 -18.06 -18.78
N ALA A 452 -19.19 -18.97 -18.99
CA ALA A 452 -20.39 -19.05 -18.16
C ALA A 452 -20.04 -19.56 -16.76
N ALA A 453 -20.91 -19.27 -15.78
CA ALA A 453 -20.73 -19.76 -14.42
C ALA A 453 -20.88 -21.29 -14.36
N ASP A 454 -19.86 -21.98 -13.88
CA ASP A 454 -19.87 -23.41 -13.54
C ASP A 454 -20.61 -23.66 -12.22
N LEU A 455 -20.58 -22.67 -11.32
CA LEU A 455 -21.41 -22.61 -10.13
C LEU A 455 -22.14 -21.28 -10.05
N ASN A 456 -23.47 -21.31 -10.13
CA ASN A 456 -24.31 -20.12 -9.93
C ASN A 456 -24.95 -20.15 -8.54
N ILE A 457 -24.63 -19.17 -7.69
CA ILE A 457 -25.21 -19.02 -6.36
C ILE A 457 -26.15 -17.81 -6.35
N SER A 458 -27.45 -18.07 -6.41
CA SER A 458 -28.49 -17.05 -6.30
C SER A 458 -29.11 -16.97 -4.89
N ALA A 459 -28.84 -17.95 -4.03
CA ALA A 459 -29.13 -17.84 -2.60
C ALA A 459 -28.18 -16.83 -1.92
N LYS A 460 -28.68 -16.06 -0.96
CA LYS A 460 -27.84 -15.13 -0.20
C LYS A 460 -26.92 -15.88 0.75
N LEU A 461 -25.62 -15.61 0.66
CA LEU A 461 -24.60 -16.06 1.59
C LEU A 461 -24.53 -15.12 2.80
N VAL A 462 -24.56 -15.71 3.99
CA VAL A 462 -24.50 -15.01 5.28
C VAL A 462 -23.52 -15.72 6.22
N ASP A 463 -23.04 -15.03 7.23
CA ASP A 463 -22.36 -15.62 8.38
C ASP A 463 -23.29 -15.65 9.60
N ALA A 464 -22.83 -16.27 10.68
CA ALA A 464 -23.58 -16.34 11.93
C ALA A 464 -23.32 -15.07 12.74
N ASN A 465 -24.33 -14.58 13.48
CA ASN A 465 -24.18 -13.41 14.34
C ASN A 465 -22.94 -13.54 15.25
N GLY A 466 -22.00 -12.60 15.11
CA GLY A 466 -20.76 -12.56 15.89
C GLY A 466 -19.62 -13.45 15.39
N ILE A 467 -19.79 -14.17 14.27
CA ILE A 467 -18.76 -15.01 13.65
C ILE A 467 -18.46 -14.49 12.24
N GLN A 468 -17.21 -14.15 11.97
CA GLN A 468 -16.77 -13.71 10.64
C GLN A 468 -16.46 -14.92 9.76
N ALA A 469 -17.50 -15.55 9.20
CA ALA A 469 -17.33 -16.68 8.28
C ALA A 469 -17.07 -16.18 6.85
N GLY A 470 -16.02 -16.72 6.22
CA GLY A 470 -15.57 -16.34 4.88
C GLY A 470 -15.79 -17.44 3.83
N LEU A 471 -15.34 -17.17 2.61
CA LEU A 471 -15.33 -18.16 1.53
C LEU A 471 -13.95 -18.25 0.85
N THR A 472 -13.61 -19.46 0.40
CA THR A 472 -12.42 -19.71 -0.42
C THR A 472 -12.84 -20.34 -1.74
N LYS A 473 -12.53 -19.68 -2.86
CA LYS A 473 -12.74 -20.19 -4.22
C LYS A 473 -11.46 -20.84 -4.74
N THR A 474 -11.54 -22.10 -5.18
CA THR A 474 -10.46 -22.83 -5.86
C THR A 474 -10.96 -23.46 -7.17
N GLY A 475 -10.07 -24.09 -7.93
CA GLY A 475 -10.38 -24.71 -9.22
C GLY A 475 -10.52 -23.69 -10.36
N ALA A 476 -10.36 -24.13 -11.61
CA ALA A 476 -10.25 -23.25 -12.77
C ALA A 476 -11.57 -22.59 -13.21
N GLY A 477 -12.72 -23.13 -12.78
CA GLY A 477 -14.04 -22.68 -13.25
C GLY A 477 -14.50 -21.34 -12.67
N THR A 478 -15.63 -20.86 -13.19
CA THR A 478 -16.28 -19.60 -12.79
C THR A 478 -17.35 -19.85 -11.73
N MET A 479 -17.26 -19.14 -10.60
CA MET A 479 -18.28 -19.11 -9.55
C MET A 479 -18.96 -17.73 -9.55
N ALA A 480 -20.25 -17.67 -9.85
CA ALA A 480 -21.03 -16.43 -9.86
C ALA A 480 -21.85 -16.29 -8.58
N LEU A 481 -21.78 -15.11 -7.96
CA LEU A 481 -22.58 -14.73 -6.80
C LEU A 481 -23.67 -13.75 -7.23
N ALA A 482 -24.90 -14.23 -7.39
CA ALA A 482 -26.03 -13.50 -7.96
C ALA A 482 -26.96 -12.83 -6.93
N ASN A 483 -26.54 -12.76 -5.65
CA ASN A 483 -27.30 -12.10 -4.58
C ASN A 483 -26.43 -11.08 -3.82
N ASN A 484 -27.07 -10.14 -3.11
CA ASN A 484 -26.38 -9.20 -2.23
C ASN A 484 -26.01 -9.92 -0.93
N ASN A 485 -24.77 -10.38 -0.87
CA ASN A 485 -24.26 -11.22 0.22
C ASN A 485 -23.83 -10.37 1.41
N SER A 486 -24.08 -10.85 2.63
CA SER A 486 -23.83 -10.08 3.86
C SER A 486 -22.87 -10.76 4.83
N TYR A 487 -22.14 -11.78 4.38
CA TYR A 487 -21.04 -12.34 5.16
C TYR A 487 -19.91 -11.31 5.30
N THR A 488 -19.19 -11.38 6.42
CA THR A 488 -18.16 -10.42 6.79
C THR A 488 -16.76 -11.02 6.84
N GLY A 489 -16.64 -12.35 6.88
CA GLY A 489 -15.34 -13.03 6.81
C GLY A 489 -14.64 -12.86 5.46
N ALA A 490 -13.37 -13.28 5.40
CA ALA A 490 -12.51 -13.07 4.24
C ALA A 490 -13.00 -13.83 2.99
N THR A 491 -12.83 -13.21 1.82
CA THR A 491 -13.03 -13.82 0.50
C THR A 491 -11.67 -14.10 -0.11
N THR A 492 -11.31 -15.38 -0.26
CA THR A 492 -10.02 -15.78 -0.87
C THR A 492 -10.26 -16.44 -2.21
N VAL A 493 -9.58 -15.98 -3.27
CA VAL A 493 -9.65 -16.60 -4.60
C VAL A 493 -8.28 -17.17 -4.95
N ASN A 494 -8.18 -18.51 -4.90
CA ASN A 494 -6.95 -19.26 -5.18
C ASN A 494 -6.96 -19.95 -6.56
N GLY A 495 -8.08 -19.94 -7.27
CA GLY A 495 -8.18 -20.49 -8.63
C GLY A 495 -9.44 -20.01 -9.36
N GLY A 496 -9.31 -19.84 -10.68
CA GLY A 496 -10.43 -19.51 -11.57
C GLY A 496 -11.05 -18.14 -11.30
N VAL A 497 -12.31 -17.99 -11.70
CA VAL A 497 -13.01 -16.69 -11.66
C VAL A 497 -14.04 -16.68 -10.52
N LEU A 498 -14.00 -15.64 -9.68
CA LEU A 498 -15.12 -15.26 -8.81
C LEU A 498 -15.82 -14.06 -9.44
N GLN A 499 -17.06 -14.26 -9.87
CA GLN A 499 -17.82 -13.29 -10.66
C GLN A 499 -18.99 -12.71 -9.85
N ALA A 500 -19.23 -11.40 -9.96
CA ALA A 500 -20.43 -10.77 -9.42
C ALA A 500 -21.61 -10.96 -10.39
N GLY A 501 -22.77 -11.37 -9.87
CA GLY A 501 -24.04 -11.38 -10.60
C GLY A 501 -25.00 -10.26 -10.20
N THR A 502 -24.63 -9.44 -9.22
CA THR A 502 -25.42 -8.28 -8.74
C THR A 502 -24.53 -7.29 -7.98
N VAL A 503 -25.09 -6.14 -7.60
CA VAL A 503 -24.42 -5.13 -6.76
C VAL A 503 -24.15 -5.70 -5.36
N ASN A 504 -22.94 -5.50 -4.84
CA ASN A 504 -22.49 -6.02 -3.52
C ASN A 504 -22.58 -7.55 -3.38
N ALA A 505 -22.22 -8.27 -4.42
CA ALA A 505 -22.09 -9.72 -4.43
C ALA A 505 -21.01 -10.26 -3.49
N PHE A 506 -19.94 -9.51 -3.17
CA PHE A 506 -18.77 -10.06 -2.45
C PHE A 506 -18.71 -9.80 -0.94
N GLY A 507 -19.79 -9.31 -0.33
CA GLY A 507 -19.81 -8.93 1.09
C GLY A 507 -19.08 -7.59 1.34
N SER A 508 -19.84 -6.57 1.70
CA SER A 508 -19.37 -5.17 1.73
C SER A 508 -18.16 -4.88 2.62
N ASN A 509 -17.92 -5.71 3.64
CA ASN A 509 -16.83 -5.60 4.60
C ASN A 509 -15.83 -6.77 4.51
N SER A 510 -15.94 -7.63 3.48
CA SER A 510 -15.04 -8.77 3.33
C SER A 510 -13.63 -8.33 2.94
N ALA A 511 -12.61 -8.86 3.60
CA ALA A 511 -11.23 -8.76 3.13
C ALA A 511 -11.06 -9.68 1.92
N VAL A 512 -10.82 -9.11 0.73
CA VAL A 512 -10.65 -9.87 -0.51
C VAL A 512 -9.17 -10.07 -0.81
N THR A 513 -8.77 -11.34 -0.94
CA THR A 513 -7.39 -11.74 -1.25
C THR A 513 -7.36 -12.60 -2.50
N LEU A 514 -6.58 -12.19 -3.50
CA LEU A 514 -6.41 -12.91 -4.76
C LEU A 514 -5.03 -13.57 -4.80
N ALA A 515 -4.94 -14.85 -5.15
CA ALA A 515 -3.64 -15.51 -5.30
C ALA A 515 -2.92 -15.04 -6.57
N ASN A 516 -1.58 -14.93 -6.51
CA ASN A 516 -0.72 -14.73 -7.67
C ASN A 516 -0.60 -16.04 -8.47
N THR A 517 -1.68 -16.47 -9.09
CA THR A 517 -1.79 -17.76 -9.81
C THR A 517 -2.52 -17.54 -11.14
N PRO A 518 -2.06 -18.16 -12.24
CA PRO A 518 -2.73 -18.06 -13.54
C PRO A 518 -4.22 -18.38 -13.46
N GLY A 519 -5.03 -17.57 -14.16
CA GLY A 519 -6.49 -17.72 -14.22
C GLY A 519 -7.26 -17.20 -13.01
N VAL A 520 -6.60 -16.77 -11.92
CA VAL A 520 -7.29 -16.13 -10.79
C VAL A 520 -7.78 -14.74 -11.20
N VAL A 521 -9.10 -14.54 -11.18
CA VAL A 521 -9.76 -13.27 -11.52
C VAL A 521 -10.91 -12.98 -10.56
N LEU A 522 -10.98 -11.74 -10.07
CA LEU A 522 -12.19 -11.16 -9.50
C LEU A 522 -12.90 -10.36 -10.59
N ASP A 523 -14.01 -10.88 -11.09
CA ASP A 523 -14.78 -10.26 -12.18
C ASP A 523 -16.03 -9.57 -11.61
N LEU A 524 -16.10 -8.24 -11.77
CA LEU A 524 -17.25 -7.46 -11.31
C LEU A 524 -18.43 -7.53 -12.29
N PHE A 525 -18.18 -7.97 -13.53
CA PHE A 525 -19.21 -8.16 -14.56
C PHE A 525 -20.16 -6.95 -14.73
N GLY A 526 -19.64 -5.73 -14.56
CA GLY A 526 -20.43 -4.49 -14.68
C GLY A 526 -21.30 -4.13 -13.47
N PHE A 527 -21.22 -4.87 -12.34
CA PHE A 527 -21.90 -4.54 -11.09
C PHE A 527 -21.00 -3.89 -10.05
N ASN A 528 -21.43 -2.75 -9.50
CA ASN A 528 -20.70 -2.05 -8.44
C ASN A 528 -20.52 -2.94 -7.19
N GLN A 529 -19.31 -2.98 -6.66
CA GLN A 529 -18.97 -3.76 -5.48
C GLN A 529 -18.36 -2.87 -4.40
N SER A 530 -18.82 -3.01 -3.17
CA SER A 530 -18.07 -2.58 -1.98
C SER A 530 -17.42 -3.81 -1.35
N ILE A 531 -16.17 -3.66 -0.90
CA ILE A 531 -15.42 -4.68 -0.17
C ILE A 531 -14.65 -4.03 0.99
N GLY A 532 -14.26 -4.85 1.97
CA GLY A 532 -13.52 -4.40 3.15
C GLY A 532 -12.08 -3.98 2.83
N SER A 533 -11.37 -4.79 2.05
CA SER A 533 -10.01 -4.50 1.58
C SER A 533 -9.64 -5.35 0.36
N LEU A 534 -8.61 -4.95 -0.39
CA LEU A 534 -8.12 -5.68 -1.57
C LEU A 534 -6.63 -5.99 -1.42
N SER A 535 -6.24 -7.26 -1.51
CA SER A 535 -4.85 -7.68 -1.40
C SER A 535 -4.48 -8.86 -2.30
N GLY A 536 -3.18 -9.11 -2.45
CA GLY A 536 -2.63 -10.23 -3.22
C GLY A 536 -2.36 -9.88 -4.69
N GLY A 537 -2.59 -10.82 -5.60
CA GLY A 537 -2.28 -10.73 -7.02
C GLY A 537 -0.78 -10.65 -7.31
N GLY A 538 -0.44 -10.52 -8.59
CA GLY A 538 0.94 -10.35 -9.05
C GLY A 538 1.08 -10.57 -10.56
N ALA A 539 2.31 -10.76 -11.02
CA ALA A 539 2.62 -10.92 -12.43
C ALA A 539 2.00 -12.17 -13.09
N ASN A 540 1.66 -13.21 -12.30
CA ASN A 540 1.12 -14.47 -12.82
C ASN A 540 -0.41 -14.51 -12.81
N GLY A 541 -1.08 -13.62 -12.08
CA GLY A 541 -2.54 -13.58 -11.98
C GLY A 541 -3.05 -12.90 -10.72
N GLY A 542 -4.31 -13.16 -10.38
CA GLY A 542 -5.02 -12.45 -9.32
C GLY A 542 -5.48 -11.07 -9.78
N ASN A 543 -6.04 -10.99 -10.99
CA ASN A 543 -6.47 -9.75 -11.62
C ASN A 543 -7.89 -9.35 -11.19
N VAL A 544 -8.21 -8.07 -11.30
CA VAL A 544 -9.57 -7.54 -11.16
C VAL A 544 -10.07 -7.07 -12.53
N THR A 545 -11.25 -7.53 -12.93
CA THR A 545 -11.94 -7.05 -14.14
C THR A 545 -13.17 -6.25 -13.72
N LEU A 546 -13.16 -4.94 -13.95
CA LEU A 546 -14.23 -4.04 -13.50
C LEU A 546 -15.46 -4.08 -14.43
N GLY A 547 -15.27 -4.36 -15.72
CA GLY A 547 -16.28 -4.00 -16.72
C GLY A 547 -16.53 -2.49 -16.68
N SER A 548 -17.79 -2.06 -16.60
CA SER A 548 -18.17 -0.66 -16.37
C SER A 548 -18.39 -0.28 -14.89
N ALA A 549 -18.11 -1.19 -13.95
CA ALA A 549 -18.45 -1.01 -12.53
C ALA A 549 -17.40 -0.24 -11.73
N THR A 550 -17.85 0.27 -10.59
CA THR A 550 -16.98 0.81 -9.54
C THR A 550 -16.66 -0.25 -8.50
N LEU A 551 -15.37 -0.47 -8.21
CA LEU A 551 -14.90 -1.20 -7.04
C LEU A 551 -14.61 -0.21 -5.91
N THR A 552 -15.30 -0.33 -4.78
CA THR A 552 -15.04 0.44 -3.56
C THR A 552 -14.34 -0.44 -2.53
N THR A 553 -13.17 -0.03 -2.05
CA THR A 553 -12.35 -0.79 -1.09
C THR A 553 -11.93 0.06 0.12
N GLY A 554 -11.45 -0.60 1.18
CA GLY A 554 -10.85 0.03 2.35
C GLY A 554 -11.78 0.21 3.56
N GLY A 555 -12.99 -0.36 3.54
CA GLY A 555 -13.92 -0.37 4.67
C GLY A 555 -13.35 -0.94 5.97
N LEU A 556 -12.32 -1.78 5.91
CA LEU A 556 -11.66 -2.36 7.09
C LEU A 556 -10.58 -1.46 7.71
N ASN A 557 -10.25 -0.32 7.11
CA ASN A 557 -9.24 0.63 7.61
C ASN A 557 -7.83 0.01 7.80
N THR A 558 -7.50 -1.04 7.05
CA THR A 558 -6.21 -1.72 7.11
C THR A 558 -5.33 -1.39 5.90
N ASP A 559 -4.02 -1.38 6.13
CA ASP A 559 -3.04 -1.26 5.05
C ASP A 559 -3.00 -2.57 4.24
N THR A 560 -3.10 -2.46 2.92
CA THR A 560 -3.13 -3.63 2.04
C THR A 560 -2.29 -3.41 0.79
N THR A 561 -1.68 -4.48 0.28
CA THR A 561 -0.90 -4.47 -0.96
C THR A 561 -1.56 -5.35 -1.99
N TYR A 562 -1.83 -4.78 -3.15
CA TYR A 562 -2.38 -5.46 -4.31
C TYR A 562 -1.46 -5.27 -5.51
N SER A 563 -1.07 -6.38 -6.13
CA SER A 563 -0.05 -6.43 -7.19
C SER A 563 -0.57 -6.99 -8.51
N GLY A 564 -1.85 -7.39 -8.57
CA GLY A 564 -2.51 -7.80 -9.81
C GLY A 564 -2.94 -6.62 -10.69
N VAL A 565 -3.33 -6.90 -11.93
CA VAL A 565 -3.82 -5.89 -12.88
C VAL A 565 -5.30 -5.61 -12.61
N ILE A 566 -5.68 -4.33 -12.56
CA ILE A 566 -7.09 -3.89 -12.61
C ILE A 566 -7.40 -3.41 -14.03
N SER A 567 -8.51 -3.86 -14.62
CA SER A 567 -8.88 -3.57 -16.02
C SER A 567 -10.36 -3.22 -16.19
N GLY A 568 -10.75 -2.63 -17.33
CA GLY A 568 -12.13 -2.26 -17.67
C GLY A 568 -12.37 -0.76 -17.74
N THR A 569 -13.57 -0.32 -18.15
CA THR A 569 -13.90 1.10 -18.23
C THR A 569 -14.38 1.70 -16.91
N GLY A 570 -14.58 0.86 -15.90
CA GLY A 570 -14.99 1.20 -14.55
C GLY A 570 -13.95 1.94 -13.72
N ALA A 571 -14.30 2.23 -12.47
CA ALA A 571 -13.53 3.08 -11.56
C ALA A 571 -13.13 2.36 -10.26
N LEU A 572 -12.12 2.90 -9.58
CA LEU A 572 -11.71 2.48 -8.24
C LEU A 572 -12.03 3.58 -7.22
N VAL A 573 -12.65 3.23 -6.10
CA VAL A 573 -12.87 4.14 -4.96
C VAL A 573 -12.14 3.59 -3.74
N LYS A 574 -11.23 4.38 -3.19
CA LYS A 574 -10.49 4.06 -1.97
C LYS A 574 -11.06 4.84 -0.78
N ASN A 575 -11.68 4.10 0.14
CA ASN A 575 -12.24 4.57 1.41
C ASN A 575 -11.38 4.13 2.60
N GLY A 576 -11.73 4.59 3.81
CA GLY A 576 -11.10 4.20 5.06
C GLY A 576 -9.67 4.72 5.26
N THR A 577 -9.19 4.66 6.50
CA THR A 577 -7.92 5.30 6.91
C THR A 577 -6.66 4.53 6.50
N GLY A 578 -6.77 3.23 6.21
CA GLY A 578 -5.64 2.40 5.79
C GLY A 578 -5.05 2.83 4.43
N ASN A 579 -3.83 2.40 4.14
CA ASN A 579 -3.12 2.63 2.89
C ASN A 579 -3.33 1.49 1.89
N GLN A 580 -3.74 1.78 0.65
CA GLN A 580 -3.78 0.78 -0.42
C GLN A 580 -2.54 0.94 -1.30
N THR A 581 -1.67 -0.07 -1.33
CA THR A 581 -0.56 -0.14 -2.28
C THR A 581 -0.99 -0.85 -3.55
N LEU A 582 -0.74 -0.24 -4.70
CA LEU A 582 -1.00 -0.77 -6.04
C LEU A 582 0.32 -0.91 -6.81
N ASN A 583 0.73 -2.17 -7.06
CA ASN A 583 1.97 -2.49 -7.78
C ASN A 583 1.74 -3.00 -9.21
N GLY A 584 0.51 -3.42 -9.54
CA GLY A 584 0.18 -3.94 -10.87
C GLY A 584 0.08 -2.84 -11.92
N ALA A 585 0.50 -3.14 -13.15
CA ALA A 585 0.32 -2.27 -14.30
C ALA A 585 -1.14 -2.31 -14.78
N SER A 586 -1.98 -1.45 -14.22
CA SER A 586 -3.42 -1.44 -14.45
C SER A 586 -3.81 -0.71 -15.74
N THR A 587 -4.97 -1.04 -16.30
CA THR A 587 -5.45 -0.52 -17.60
C THR A 587 -6.83 0.12 -17.54
N TYR A 588 -7.44 0.21 -16.35
CA TYR A 588 -8.79 0.77 -16.23
C TYR A 588 -8.84 2.27 -16.55
N THR A 589 -9.97 2.73 -17.10
CA THR A 589 -10.11 4.09 -17.64
C THR A 589 -11.03 5.01 -16.81
N GLY A 590 -11.86 4.47 -15.91
CA GLY A 590 -12.83 5.25 -15.13
C GLY A 590 -12.21 6.12 -14.03
N GLY A 591 -10.92 5.93 -13.73
CA GLY A 591 -10.16 6.70 -12.74
C GLY A 591 -10.23 6.16 -11.32
N THR A 592 -9.52 6.83 -10.42
CA THR A 592 -9.42 6.48 -9.00
C THR A 592 -9.89 7.64 -8.15
N THR A 593 -10.83 7.41 -7.24
CA THR A 593 -11.27 8.40 -6.23
C THR A 593 -10.70 8.01 -4.87
N LEU A 594 -9.94 8.93 -4.27
CA LEU A 594 -9.39 8.79 -2.93
C LEU A 594 -10.22 9.60 -1.93
N ASN A 595 -11.05 8.92 -1.14
CA ASN A 595 -11.94 9.54 -0.15
C ASN A 595 -11.33 9.59 1.26
N ALA A 596 -10.37 8.70 1.58
CA ALA A 596 -9.69 8.69 2.87
C ALA A 596 -8.37 7.88 2.81
N GLY A 597 -7.47 8.17 3.75
CA GLY A 597 -6.25 7.40 3.97
C GLY A 597 -5.19 7.59 2.88
N GLY A 598 -4.39 6.54 2.68
CA GLY A 598 -3.29 6.51 1.73
C GLY A 598 -3.57 5.68 0.48
N LEU A 599 -2.94 6.09 -0.62
CA LEU A 599 -2.80 5.31 -1.84
C LEU A 599 -1.32 5.30 -2.25
N THR A 600 -0.66 4.14 -2.25
CA THR A 600 0.73 4.00 -2.70
C THR A 600 0.78 3.49 -4.12
N VAL A 601 1.52 4.17 -5.00
CA VAL A 601 1.78 3.74 -6.37
C VAL A 601 3.18 3.12 -6.49
N GLY A 602 3.24 1.81 -6.73
CA GLY A 602 4.50 1.10 -6.97
C GLY A 602 4.87 0.95 -8.45
N ASN A 603 3.97 1.34 -9.37
CA ASN A 603 4.12 1.21 -10.81
C ASN A 603 3.58 2.47 -11.53
N ALA A 604 4.16 2.84 -12.66
CA ALA A 604 3.75 3.99 -13.47
C ALA A 604 2.30 3.88 -14.01
N GLN A 605 1.76 2.67 -14.12
CA GLN A 605 0.38 2.39 -14.56
C GLN A 605 -0.53 1.91 -13.41
N ALA A 606 -0.11 2.07 -12.14
CA ALA A 606 -0.87 1.60 -10.98
C ALA A 606 -2.31 2.13 -10.92
N LEU A 607 -2.56 3.34 -11.45
CA LEU A 607 -3.85 4.03 -11.44
C LEU A 607 -4.65 3.85 -12.75
N GLY A 608 -4.21 2.98 -13.65
CA GLY A 608 -4.78 2.90 -14.99
C GLY A 608 -4.52 4.19 -15.79
N THR A 609 -5.45 4.56 -16.65
CA THR A 609 -5.35 5.76 -17.52
C THR A 609 -6.33 6.87 -17.15
N GLY A 610 -7.27 6.62 -16.25
CA GLY A 610 -8.21 7.63 -15.76
C GLY A 610 -7.59 8.60 -14.75
N ALA A 611 -8.33 9.65 -14.37
CA ALA A 611 -7.85 10.64 -13.41
C ALA A 611 -7.81 10.10 -11.95
N LEU A 612 -6.90 10.64 -11.14
CA LEU A 612 -6.90 10.51 -9.67
C LEU A 612 -7.63 11.69 -9.06
N THR A 613 -8.67 11.46 -8.26
CA THR A 613 -9.43 12.52 -7.57
C THR A 613 -9.19 12.45 -6.06
N PHE A 614 -8.66 13.53 -5.48
CA PHE A 614 -8.61 13.76 -4.04
C PHE A 614 -9.95 14.35 -3.60
N ALA A 615 -10.86 13.49 -3.12
CA ALA A 615 -12.25 13.86 -2.83
C ALA A 615 -12.47 14.40 -1.41
N ALA A 616 -11.54 14.16 -0.49
CA ALA A 616 -11.61 14.65 0.89
C ALA A 616 -10.23 15.09 1.39
N ASN A 617 -10.22 15.91 2.45
CA ASN A 617 -8.98 16.33 3.12
C ASN A 617 -8.26 15.13 3.75
N SER A 618 -6.98 15.31 4.08
CA SER A 618 -6.15 14.28 4.75
C SER A 618 -5.97 12.99 3.94
N THR A 619 -6.08 13.08 2.63
CA THR A 619 -5.79 12.00 1.70
C THR A 619 -4.38 12.15 1.14
N THR A 620 -3.66 11.04 1.02
CA THR A 620 -2.23 11.04 0.60
C THR A 620 -1.96 10.05 -0.52
N LEU A 621 -1.35 10.53 -1.60
CA LEU A 621 -0.68 9.70 -2.59
C LEU A 621 0.79 9.50 -2.17
N TYR A 622 1.23 8.26 -2.06
CA TYR A 622 2.62 7.90 -1.74
C TYR A 622 3.33 7.35 -2.98
N ALA A 623 4.54 7.83 -3.23
CA ALA A 623 5.44 7.17 -4.17
C ALA A 623 6.01 5.89 -3.53
N GLY A 624 5.61 4.71 -4.04
CA GLY A 624 6.16 3.42 -3.64
C GLY A 624 7.47 3.06 -4.35
N ALA A 625 7.72 3.70 -5.49
CA ALA A 625 8.95 3.65 -6.28
C ALA A 625 9.13 4.97 -7.04
N SER A 626 10.29 5.18 -7.65
CA SER A 626 10.46 6.30 -8.59
C SER A 626 9.69 6.01 -9.87
N VAL A 627 8.61 6.74 -10.10
CA VAL A 627 7.67 6.50 -11.21
C VAL A 627 7.26 7.82 -11.87
N THR A 628 6.81 7.74 -13.11
CA THR A 628 6.18 8.84 -13.85
C THR A 628 4.71 8.51 -14.05
N LEU A 629 3.83 9.31 -13.46
CA LEU A 629 2.39 9.19 -13.68
C LEU A 629 1.96 10.14 -14.81
N THR A 630 1.04 9.66 -15.62
CA THR A 630 0.41 10.44 -16.70
C THR A 630 -1.05 10.78 -16.40
N ASN A 631 -1.58 10.26 -15.30
CA ASN A 631 -2.94 10.50 -14.84
C ASN A 631 -3.11 11.97 -14.47
N ASN A 632 -4.21 12.58 -14.92
CA ASN A 632 -4.62 13.88 -14.38
C ASN A 632 -4.95 13.74 -12.89
N ILE A 633 -4.66 14.76 -12.10
CA ILE A 633 -5.04 14.82 -10.69
C ILE A 633 -6.10 15.91 -10.50
N VAL A 634 -7.17 15.60 -9.77
CA VAL A 634 -8.24 16.55 -9.43
C VAL A 634 -8.25 16.75 -7.91
N LEU A 635 -7.97 17.97 -7.46
CA LEU A 635 -7.98 18.39 -6.06
C LEU A 635 -9.34 19.02 -5.71
N ASN A 636 -10.36 18.19 -5.47
CA ASN A 636 -11.64 18.66 -4.94
C ASN A 636 -11.54 19.07 -3.46
N ALA A 637 -10.54 18.51 -2.76
CA ALA A 637 -10.11 18.87 -1.42
C ALA A 637 -8.59 18.96 -1.36
N ASN A 638 -8.03 19.34 -0.20
CA ASN A 638 -6.58 19.44 -0.05
C ASN A 638 -5.94 18.05 -0.14
N GLY A 639 -5.02 17.88 -1.10
CA GLY A 639 -4.35 16.61 -1.36
C GLY A 639 -2.89 16.64 -0.94
N THR A 640 -2.37 15.52 -0.43
CA THR A 640 -0.94 15.36 -0.13
C THR A 640 -0.30 14.40 -1.12
N ILE A 641 0.85 14.79 -1.66
CA ILE A 641 1.75 13.90 -2.39
C ILE A 641 3.01 13.73 -1.55
N ASN A 642 3.24 12.52 -1.07
CA ASN A 642 4.40 12.16 -0.25
C ASN A 642 5.41 11.37 -1.09
N THR A 643 6.62 11.92 -1.21
CA THR A 643 7.75 11.27 -1.88
C THR A 643 8.80 10.89 -0.82
N PRO A 644 8.93 9.61 -0.43
CA PRO A 644 9.95 9.15 0.51
C PRO A 644 11.38 9.47 0.07
N THR A 645 12.34 9.35 0.99
CA THR A 645 13.77 9.59 0.73
C THR A 645 14.25 8.83 -0.50
N SER A 646 15.04 9.51 -1.35
CA SER A 646 15.61 8.98 -2.60
C SER A 646 14.62 8.61 -3.70
N LEU A 647 13.31 8.75 -3.49
CA LEU A 647 12.31 8.52 -4.53
C LEU A 647 11.96 9.81 -5.26
N THR A 648 11.70 9.68 -6.57
CA THR A 648 11.21 10.75 -7.42
C THR A 648 9.87 10.36 -8.02
N LEU A 649 8.84 11.16 -7.76
CA LEU A 649 7.54 11.04 -8.42
C LEU A 649 7.42 12.15 -9.46
N THR A 650 7.24 11.78 -10.73
CA THR A 650 7.02 12.74 -11.82
C THR A 650 5.55 12.72 -12.22
N GLU A 651 4.86 13.84 -12.03
CA GLU A 651 3.46 14.03 -12.39
C GLU A 651 3.38 14.81 -13.70
N ASN A 652 3.14 14.10 -14.80
CA ASN A 652 3.00 14.70 -16.13
C ASN A 652 1.55 15.03 -16.51
N GLY A 653 0.58 14.46 -15.80
CA GLY A 653 -0.82 14.82 -15.96
C GLY A 653 -1.12 16.23 -15.43
N ILE A 654 -2.24 16.80 -15.87
CA ILE A 654 -2.70 18.11 -15.38
C ILE A 654 -3.27 17.95 -13.96
N ILE A 655 -2.76 18.74 -13.02
CA ILE A 655 -3.37 18.93 -11.70
C ILE A 655 -4.38 20.08 -11.78
N SER A 656 -5.63 19.85 -11.40
CA SER A 656 -6.73 20.82 -11.43
C SER A 656 -7.52 20.85 -10.11
N GLY A 657 -8.47 21.77 -9.97
CA GLY A 657 -9.35 21.88 -8.78
C GLY A 657 -9.03 23.06 -7.85
N THR A 658 -9.81 23.22 -6.79
CA THR A 658 -9.68 24.34 -5.84
C THR A 658 -8.91 23.99 -4.57
N GLY A 659 -8.66 22.71 -4.31
CA GLY A 659 -7.87 22.25 -3.17
C GLY A 659 -6.38 22.60 -3.29
N SER A 660 -5.69 22.65 -2.16
CA SER A 660 -4.23 22.84 -2.13
C SER A 660 -3.48 21.53 -2.36
N LEU A 661 -2.27 21.63 -2.89
CA LEU A 661 -1.31 20.53 -3.03
C LEU A 661 -0.27 20.60 -1.91
N THR A 662 -0.17 19.57 -1.08
CA THR A 662 0.91 19.44 -0.10
C THR A 662 1.97 18.48 -0.61
N LYS A 663 3.19 18.97 -0.81
CA LYS A 663 4.38 18.15 -1.05
C LYS A 663 4.98 17.73 0.30
N ALA A 664 4.99 16.44 0.57
CA ALA A 664 5.58 15.83 1.76
C ALA A 664 6.70 14.83 1.40
N GLY A 665 7.41 14.34 2.41
CA GLY A 665 8.52 13.39 2.28
C GLY A 665 9.80 14.03 1.72
N ALA A 666 10.95 13.45 2.05
CA ALA A 666 12.27 14.02 1.75
C ALA A 666 12.72 13.89 0.28
N GLY A 667 12.02 13.08 -0.53
CA GLY A 667 12.30 12.91 -1.96
C GLY A 667 11.84 14.07 -2.84
N THR A 668 11.81 13.83 -4.15
CA THR A 668 11.52 14.82 -5.18
C THR A 668 10.14 14.60 -5.80
N LEU A 669 9.32 15.66 -5.86
CA LEU A 669 8.14 15.71 -6.73
C LEU A 669 8.48 16.58 -7.95
N VAL A 670 8.31 16.04 -9.14
CA VAL A 670 8.46 16.78 -10.40
C VAL A 670 7.07 17.06 -10.96
N LEU A 671 6.73 18.34 -11.17
CA LEU A 671 5.50 18.77 -11.83
C LEU A 671 5.80 19.10 -13.30
N GLY A 672 5.43 18.18 -14.19
CA GLY A 672 5.64 18.31 -15.64
C GLY A 672 4.43 18.91 -16.39
N GLY A 673 3.23 18.81 -15.81
CA GLY A 673 1.99 19.32 -16.40
C GLY A 673 1.82 20.84 -16.34
N GLN A 674 0.99 21.39 -17.22
CA GLN A 674 0.46 22.76 -17.12
C GLN A 674 -0.73 22.74 -16.18
N ASN A 675 -0.51 23.11 -14.91
CA ASN A 675 -1.47 22.87 -13.85
C ASN A 675 -2.44 24.05 -13.69
N THR A 676 -3.69 23.76 -13.34
CA THR A 676 -4.79 24.74 -13.26
C THR A 676 -5.42 24.83 -11.86
N PHE A 677 -4.85 24.14 -10.87
CA PHE A 677 -5.36 24.20 -9.50
C PHE A 677 -5.11 25.57 -8.86
N SER A 678 -6.04 26.04 -8.03
CA SER A 678 -6.02 27.40 -7.46
C SER A 678 -5.75 27.46 -5.95
N GLY A 679 -5.79 26.33 -5.24
CA GLY A 679 -5.59 26.27 -3.79
C GLY A 679 -4.15 26.51 -3.31
N GLY A 680 -3.18 26.52 -4.24
CA GLY A 680 -1.76 26.73 -3.94
C GLY A 680 -1.02 25.47 -3.52
N THR A 681 0.29 25.61 -3.31
CA THR A 681 1.22 24.51 -3.01
C THR A 681 1.89 24.73 -1.66
N LEU A 682 1.84 23.73 -0.78
CA LEU A 682 2.51 23.70 0.52
C LEU A 682 3.71 22.75 0.46
N LEU A 683 4.90 23.22 0.83
CA LEU A 683 6.13 22.44 0.89
C LEU A 683 6.43 22.06 2.35
N ASN A 684 6.11 20.82 2.71
CA ASN A 684 6.35 20.27 4.06
C ASN A 684 7.68 19.51 4.15
N ALA A 685 8.29 19.10 3.02
CA ALA A 685 9.63 18.49 2.98
C ALA A 685 10.13 18.30 1.54
N GLY A 686 11.45 18.08 1.43
CA GLY A 686 12.10 17.58 0.23
C GLY A 686 12.19 18.60 -0.90
N THR A 687 12.17 18.10 -2.13
CA THR A 687 12.36 18.91 -3.34
C THR A 687 11.09 18.96 -4.17
N LEU A 688 10.72 20.16 -4.63
CA LEU A 688 9.74 20.37 -5.70
C LEU A 688 10.47 20.84 -6.96
N SER A 689 10.36 20.11 -8.05
CA SER A 689 10.97 20.45 -9.34
C SER A 689 9.88 20.72 -10.38
N PHE A 690 10.07 21.72 -11.23
CA PHE A 690 9.10 22.09 -12.26
C PHE A 690 9.77 22.71 -13.49
N GLY A 691 9.13 22.55 -14.65
CA GLY A 691 9.67 22.96 -15.96
C GLY A 691 8.74 23.85 -16.79
N SER A 692 7.60 24.27 -16.24
CA SER A 692 6.60 25.10 -16.91
C SER A 692 6.15 26.23 -15.98
N THR A 693 5.75 27.38 -16.54
CA THR A 693 5.28 28.55 -15.77
C THR A 693 4.02 28.25 -14.97
N ASP A 694 3.15 27.40 -15.52
CA ASP A 694 1.85 27.07 -14.90
C ASP A 694 1.93 25.79 -14.05
N ALA A 695 3.12 25.19 -13.90
CA ALA A 695 3.29 23.95 -13.14
C ALA A 695 2.88 24.08 -11.66
N LEU A 696 2.90 25.29 -11.09
CA LEU A 696 2.51 25.54 -9.70
C LEU A 696 1.01 25.88 -9.52
N GLY A 697 0.23 25.91 -10.61
CA GLY A 697 -1.14 26.44 -10.60
C GLY A 697 -1.17 27.95 -10.36
N SER A 698 -2.32 28.50 -9.97
CA SER A 698 -2.50 29.95 -9.77
C SER A 698 -2.42 30.40 -8.30
N GLY A 699 -2.32 29.46 -7.36
CA GLY A 699 -2.29 29.74 -5.92
C GLY A 699 -0.91 30.15 -5.39
N SER A 700 -0.79 30.40 -4.08
CA SER A 700 0.51 30.71 -3.46
C SER A 700 1.38 29.45 -3.30
N LEU A 701 2.70 29.60 -3.39
CA LEU A 701 3.68 28.58 -2.99
C LEU A 701 4.19 28.89 -1.57
N THR A 702 4.03 27.98 -0.62
CA THR A 702 4.38 28.22 0.80
C THR A 702 5.38 27.18 1.30
N PHE A 703 6.54 27.64 1.78
CA PHE A 703 7.48 26.80 2.52
C PHE A 703 7.01 26.68 3.97
N VAL A 704 6.49 25.51 4.31
CA VAL A 704 6.03 25.15 5.66
C VAL A 704 7.15 24.51 6.47
N SER A 705 8.12 23.90 5.79
CA SER A 705 9.34 23.34 6.38
C SER A 705 10.50 23.47 5.40
N ASN A 706 11.73 23.22 5.86
CA ASN A 706 12.93 23.35 5.04
C ASN A 706 12.79 22.49 3.77
N SER A 707 12.75 23.16 2.63
CA SER A 707 12.48 22.52 1.34
C SER A 707 13.26 23.22 0.24
N VAL A 708 13.43 22.50 -0.87
CA VAL A 708 14.13 22.99 -2.05
C VAL A 708 13.14 23.12 -3.20
N ILE A 709 13.22 24.22 -3.95
CA ILE A 709 12.61 24.29 -5.28
C ILE A 709 13.67 24.27 -6.37
N GLN A 710 13.39 23.52 -7.43
CA GLN A 710 14.26 23.36 -8.58
C GLN A 710 13.52 23.69 -9.86
N ALA A 711 14.29 24.13 -10.86
CA ALA A 711 13.80 24.37 -12.21
C ALA A 711 14.46 23.39 -13.18
N THR A 712 13.73 22.99 -14.22
CA THR A 712 14.27 22.23 -15.36
C THR A 712 14.29 23.03 -16.66
N ALA A 713 13.92 24.31 -16.61
CA ALA A 713 13.93 25.26 -17.72
C ALA A 713 14.02 26.71 -17.19
N ASN A 714 14.24 27.68 -18.08
CA ASN A 714 14.12 29.10 -17.75
C ASN A 714 12.64 29.48 -17.62
N LEU A 715 12.24 30.07 -16.50
CA LEU A 715 10.81 30.32 -16.20
C LEU A 715 10.56 31.69 -15.59
N ASN A 716 9.32 32.17 -15.74
CA ASN A 716 8.75 33.26 -14.96
C ASN A 716 7.69 32.71 -13.98
N ILE A 717 7.96 32.79 -12.69
CA ILE A 717 7.05 32.40 -11.62
C ILE A 717 6.24 33.63 -11.22
N THR A 718 4.92 33.57 -11.34
CA THR A 718 4.01 34.66 -10.94
C THR A 718 3.36 34.41 -9.58
N ASN A 719 3.44 33.18 -9.06
CA ASN A 719 2.88 32.79 -7.78
C ASN A 719 3.48 33.61 -6.64
N ARG A 720 2.65 34.05 -5.69
CA ARG A 720 3.13 34.58 -4.42
C ARG A 720 3.87 33.48 -3.66
N ILE A 721 5.03 33.79 -3.11
CA ILE A 721 5.85 32.85 -2.33
C ILE A 721 5.86 33.28 -0.86
N ALA A 722 5.61 32.34 0.04
CA ALA A 722 5.67 32.59 1.49
C ALA A 722 6.69 31.64 2.13
N ILE A 723 7.58 32.17 2.96
CA ILE A 723 8.54 31.38 3.76
C ILE A 723 8.21 31.57 5.24
N ASN A 724 7.68 30.51 5.87
CA ASN A 724 7.24 30.59 7.26
C ASN A 724 8.39 30.88 8.23
N SER A 725 8.05 31.42 9.40
CA SER A 725 9.04 31.69 10.46
C SER A 725 9.79 30.42 10.85
N GLY A 726 11.11 30.51 11.02
CA GLY A 726 11.99 29.38 11.35
C GLY A 726 12.23 28.39 10.20
N VAL A 727 11.69 28.65 9.00
CA VAL A 727 11.86 27.81 7.81
C VAL A 727 12.91 28.42 6.88
N THR A 728 13.66 27.55 6.20
CA THR A 728 14.56 27.92 5.11
C THR A 728 13.95 27.50 3.77
N GLY A 729 13.70 28.47 2.90
CA GLY A 729 13.36 28.22 1.50
C GLY A 729 14.61 28.26 0.63
N THR A 730 14.98 27.12 0.05
CA THR A 730 16.12 27.02 -0.87
C THR A 730 15.65 27.05 -2.32
N PHE A 731 16.13 28.03 -3.05
CA PHE A 731 15.87 28.28 -4.46
C PHE A 731 17.07 27.77 -5.26
N ASP A 732 17.06 26.49 -5.64
CA ASP A 732 18.15 25.84 -6.38
C ASP A 732 17.77 25.63 -7.84
N TYR A 733 17.93 26.68 -8.65
CA TYR A 733 17.52 26.65 -10.05
C TYR A 733 18.59 26.08 -11.00
N GLY A 734 19.57 25.33 -10.48
CA GLY A 734 20.62 24.73 -11.31
C GLY A 734 21.35 25.81 -12.12
N ASN A 735 21.36 25.69 -13.46
CA ASN A 735 21.96 26.67 -14.37
C ASN A 735 20.92 27.58 -15.06
N TYR A 736 19.65 27.50 -14.67
CA TYR A 736 18.56 28.19 -15.37
C TYR A 736 18.41 29.65 -14.92
N ALA A 737 17.95 30.49 -15.85
CA ALA A 737 17.59 31.88 -15.60
C ALA A 737 16.13 31.96 -15.21
N MET A 738 15.87 32.39 -13.98
CA MET A 738 14.54 32.45 -13.38
C MET A 738 14.14 33.90 -13.14
N THR A 739 12.89 34.22 -13.42
CA THR A 739 12.24 35.46 -12.97
C THR A 739 11.16 35.09 -11.97
N ASN A 740 11.14 35.75 -10.81
CA ASN A 740 10.04 35.69 -9.88
C ASN A 740 9.35 37.05 -9.84
N SER A 741 8.17 37.09 -10.45
CA SER A 741 7.30 38.26 -10.50
C SER A 741 6.25 38.27 -9.39
N GLY A 742 6.12 37.18 -8.63
CA GLY A 742 5.31 37.12 -7.43
C GLY A 742 6.05 37.65 -6.20
N VAL A 743 5.32 38.23 -5.25
CA VAL A 743 5.89 38.69 -3.98
C VAL A 743 6.41 37.51 -3.16
N ILE A 744 7.67 37.54 -2.75
CA ILE A 744 8.22 36.69 -1.69
C ILE A 744 7.98 37.38 -0.34
N SER A 745 7.43 36.65 0.63
CA SER A 745 7.01 37.17 1.95
C SER A 745 7.32 36.20 3.09
N GLY A 746 7.20 36.66 4.34
CA GLY A 746 7.37 35.83 5.54
C GLY A 746 8.70 36.05 6.27
N ALA A 747 8.85 35.43 7.45
CA ALA A 747 10.00 35.65 8.33
C ALA A 747 11.10 34.59 8.19
N GLY A 748 10.91 33.58 7.32
CA GLY A 748 11.90 32.53 7.08
C GLY A 748 13.09 32.98 6.23
N SER A 749 14.15 32.17 6.24
CA SER A 749 15.38 32.42 5.49
C SER A 749 15.21 32.08 4.01
N PHE A 750 15.74 32.95 3.16
CA PHE A 750 15.85 32.78 1.73
C PHE A 750 17.27 32.33 1.38
N ILE A 751 17.43 31.19 0.71
CA ILE A 751 18.73 30.74 0.18
C ILE A 751 18.63 30.59 -1.33
N LYS A 752 19.49 31.30 -2.07
CA LYS A 752 19.71 31.05 -3.50
C LYS A 752 20.91 30.13 -3.68
N SER A 753 20.69 29.00 -4.37
CA SER A 753 21.70 28.02 -4.76
C SER A 753 21.65 27.75 -6.27
N GLY A 754 22.60 26.98 -6.79
CA GLY A 754 22.76 26.75 -8.23
C GLY A 754 23.38 27.94 -8.95
N ASN A 755 24.09 27.69 -10.05
CA ASN A 755 24.87 28.71 -10.78
C ASN A 755 24.01 29.68 -11.63
N GLY A 756 22.73 29.36 -11.86
CA GLY A 756 21.79 30.17 -12.64
C GLY A 756 21.42 31.50 -11.98
N SER A 757 20.73 32.37 -12.72
CA SER A 757 20.30 33.69 -12.25
C SER A 757 18.86 33.66 -11.72
N LEU A 758 18.57 34.52 -10.74
CA LEU A 758 17.24 34.77 -10.21
C LEU A 758 16.94 36.27 -10.17
N SER A 759 15.99 36.70 -11.00
CA SER A 759 15.46 38.06 -10.99
C SER A 759 14.24 38.16 -10.09
N LEU A 760 14.27 39.06 -9.11
CA LEU A 760 13.19 39.32 -8.15
C LEU A 760 12.53 40.66 -8.48
N THR A 761 11.50 40.64 -9.34
CA THR A 761 10.95 41.88 -9.93
C THR A 761 9.84 42.53 -9.11
N ALA A 762 9.22 41.79 -8.20
CA ALA A 762 8.20 42.28 -7.28
C ALA A 762 8.77 43.04 -6.07
N THR A 763 7.89 43.73 -5.34
CA THR A 763 8.18 44.24 -3.97
C THR A 763 8.14 43.07 -2.99
N ASN A 764 9.31 42.53 -2.64
CA ASN A 764 9.45 41.40 -1.73
C ASN A 764 9.50 41.88 -0.27
N THR A 765 8.74 41.23 0.59
CA THR A 765 8.52 41.65 2.00
C THR A 765 8.98 40.61 3.00
N PHE A 766 9.82 39.66 2.59
CA PHE A 766 10.40 38.70 3.52
C PHE A 766 11.43 39.37 4.43
N THR A 767 11.46 38.97 5.71
CA THR A 767 12.26 39.61 6.77
C THR A 767 13.32 38.69 7.38
N GLY A 768 13.36 37.41 6.98
CA GLY A 768 14.43 36.50 7.36
C GLY A 768 15.76 36.85 6.70
N SER A 769 16.76 35.97 6.89
CA SER A 769 18.07 36.14 6.25
C SER A 769 17.99 35.90 4.75
N MET A 770 18.78 36.63 3.96
CA MET A 770 18.96 36.39 2.54
C MET A 770 20.38 35.87 2.30
N GLN A 771 20.52 34.63 1.85
CA GLN A 771 21.80 34.02 1.52
C GLN A 771 21.87 33.72 0.03
N ILE A 772 22.97 34.09 -0.61
CA ILE A 772 23.26 33.76 -2.00
C ILE A 772 24.53 32.93 -1.99
N ASN A 773 24.36 31.61 -2.08
CA ASN A 773 25.46 30.65 -2.04
C ASN A 773 26.08 30.48 -3.44
N SER A 774 25.26 30.47 -4.49
CA SER A 774 25.77 30.43 -5.87
C SER A 774 24.88 31.15 -6.87
N GLY A 775 25.47 31.50 -8.00
CA GLY A 775 24.81 32.18 -9.10
C GLY A 775 24.55 33.65 -8.80
N THR A 776 23.59 34.22 -9.55
CA THR A 776 23.26 35.66 -9.47
C THR A 776 21.85 35.87 -8.93
N VAL A 777 21.67 36.86 -8.06
CA VAL A 777 20.36 37.48 -7.81
C VAL A 777 20.37 38.92 -8.32
N ASP A 778 19.33 39.30 -9.05
CA ASP A 778 19.04 40.69 -9.42
C ASP A 778 17.61 41.06 -9.00
N PHE A 779 17.31 42.35 -8.85
CA PHE A 779 16.00 42.84 -8.42
C PHE A 779 15.18 43.49 -9.55
N GLY A 780 15.55 43.26 -10.81
CA GLY A 780 14.96 43.97 -11.96
C GLY A 780 15.00 45.49 -11.82
N SER A 781 14.01 46.22 -12.37
CA SER A 781 13.95 47.70 -12.33
C SER A 781 13.17 48.30 -11.16
N THR A 782 12.41 47.49 -10.41
CA THR A 782 11.51 47.98 -9.35
C THR A 782 11.57 47.15 -8.06
N GLY A 783 12.39 46.09 -8.02
CA GLY A 783 12.42 45.18 -6.89
C GLY A 783 12.88 45.87 -5.61
N SER A 784 12.14 45.61 -4.54
CA SER A 784 12.45 46.07 -3.18
C SER A 784 12.49 44.86 -2.25
N VAL A 785 13.44 44.83 -1.31
CA VAL A 785 13.61 43.72 -0.36
C VAL A 785 14.02 44.24 1.02
N THR A 786 13.50 43.62 2.08
CA THR A 786 13.71 44.02 3.47
C THR A 786 14.26 42.89 4.37
N PRO A 787 15.36 42.20 4.00
CA PRO A 787 15.86 41.08 4.78
C PRO A 787 16.45 41.55 6.12
N SER A 788 16.54 40.66 7.10
CA SER A 788 17.25 40.97 8.36
C SER A 788 18.76 41.02 8.15
N THR A 789 19.30 40.12 7.33
CA THR A 789 20.72 40.02 6.97
C THR A 789 20.88 39.63 5.51
N VAL A 790 22.02 39.99 4.92
CA VAL A 790 22.40 39.55 3.57
C VAL A 790 23.77 38.89 3.62
N PHE A 791 23.89 37.69 3.05
CA PHE A 791 25.15 36.96 2.89
C PHE A 791 25.37 36.61 1.42
N LEU A 792 26.54 36.97 0.89
CA LEU A 792 26.99 36.57 -0.44
C LEU A 792 28.22 35.68 -0.29
N GLY A 793 28.20 34.44 -0.79
CA GLY A 793 29.31 33.52 -0.59
C GLY A 793 29.44 33.07 0.86
N TYR A 794 28.45 32.33 1.36
CA TYR A 794 28.34 31.98 2.78
C TYR A 794 29.41 30.97 3.20
N ALA A 795 29.53 29.82 2.52
CA ALA A 795 30.48 28.73 2.81
C ALA A 795 31.71 28.75 1.88
N THR A 796 32.77 28.00 2.23
CA THR A 796 34.10 28.05 1.56
C THR A 796 34.15 27.83 0.05
N SER A 797 33.15 27.16 -0.53
CA SER A 797 33.06 26.91 -1.99
C SER A 797 31.97 27.73 -2.69
N ASP A 798 31.27 28.58 -1.95
CA ASP A 798 30.18 29.39 -2.47
C ASP A 798 30.73 30.56 -3.30
N ARG A 799 29.96 30.92 -4.34
CA ARG A 799 30.23 32.02 -5.28
C ARG A 799 28.96 32.79 -5.56
N GLY A 800 28.54 33.59 -4.59
CA GLY A 800 27.28 34.35 -4.66
C GLY A 800 27.47 35.74 -5.26
N LEU A 801 26.61 36.12 -6.21
CA LEU A 801 26.59 37.45 -6.81
C LEU A 801 25.23 38.12 -6.63
N MET A 802 25.22 39.40 -6.26
CA MET A 802 24.02 40.23 -6.19
C MET A 802 24.15 41.46 -7.09
N LYS A 803 23.08 41.84 -7.78
CA LYS A 803 22.98 43.06 -8.59
C LYS A 803 21.88 43.98 -8.07
N VAL A 804 22.23 45.24 -7.82
CA VAL A 804 21.31 46.33 -7.44
C VAL A 804 21.38 47.40 -8.52
N GLN A 805 20.23 47.74 -9.10
CA GLN A 805 20.09 48.64 -10.24
C GLN A 805 19.18 49.83 -9.88
N THR A 806 19.06 50.78 -10.81
CA THR A 806 18.16 51.94 -10.65
C THR A 806 16.73 51.48 -10.40
N GLY A 807 16.09 52.08 -9.39
CA GLY A 807 14.74 51.73 -8.95
C GLY A 807 14.67 50.64 -7.89
N ASN A 808 15.78 49.95 -7.58
CA ASN A 808 15.81 48.97 -6.49
C ASN A 808 15.99 49.60 -5.12
N THR A 809 15.42 48.97 -4.10
CA THR A 809 15.63 49.33 -2.69
C THR A 809 15.94 48.09 -1.86
N LEU A 810 17.09 48.07 -1.19
CA LEU A 810 17.47 47.02 -0.24
C LEU A 810 17.58 47.63 1.16
N THR A 811 16.73 47.20 2.09
CA THR A 811 16.76 47.68 3.49
C THR A 811 17.09 46.53 4.43
N ILE A 812 18.19 46.64 5.17
CA ILE A 812 18.70 45.58 6.04
C ILE A 812 18.56 46.01 7.50
N SER A 813 17.83 45.23 8.29
CA SER A 813 17.35 45.67 9.61
C SER A 813 18.13 45.14 10.81
N SER A 814 18.93 44.07 10.68
CA SER A 814 19.71 43.54 11.82
C SER A 814 21.06 44.24 12.00
N SER A 815 21.65 44.07 13.18
CA SER A 815 23.00 44.54 13.51
C SER A 815 24.12 43.82 12.78
N THR A 816 23.87 42.62 12.23
CA THR A 816 24.86 41.91 11.40
C THR A 816 24.96 42.53 10.00
N GLY A 817 23.87 43.13 9.52
CA GLY A 817 23.82 43.85 8.25
C GLY A 817 24.14 42.98 7.03
N MET A 818 25.09 43.43 6.19
CA MET A 818 25.47 42.77 4.94
C MET A 818 26.89 42.22 5.00
N ILE A 819 27.07 40.98 4.56
CA ILE A 819 28.37 40.31 4.48
C ILE A 819 28.60 39.79 3.06
N ILE A 820 29.66 40.29 2.43
CA ILE A 820 30.09 39.91 1.09
C ILE A 820 31.35 39.07 1.24
N GLY A 821 31.26 37.76 1.01
CA GLY A 821 32.32 36.80 1.28
C GLY A 821 32.43 36.52 2.77
N GLN A 822 31.62 35.60 3.29
CA GLN A 822 31.73 35.16 4.69
C GLN A 822 32.88 34.17 4.86
N ASP A 823 32.71 32.96 4.33
CA ASP A 823 33.75 31.93 4.22
C ASP A 823 34.13 31.67 2.75
N GLY A 824 33.21 31.98 1.81
CA GLY A 824 33.39 31.80 0.37
C GLY A 824 33.74 33.09 -0.38
N SER A 825 33.39 33.11 -1.67
CA SER A 825 33.52 34.27 -2.54
C SER A 825 32.16 34.94 -2.75
N GLY A 826 32.06 36.24 -2.44
CA GLY A 826 30.85 37.04 -2.64
C GLY A 826 31.12 38.28 -3.48
N ALA A 827 30.15 38.69 -4.30
CA ALA A 827 30.23 39.91 -5.08
C ALA A 827 28.91 40.70 -5.10
N LEU A 828 28.98 42.02 -4.88
CA LEU A 828 27.87 42.95 -5.06
C LEU A 828 28.21 43.94 -6.18
N TYR A 829 27.31 44.08 -7.14
CA TYR A 829 27.35 45.14 -8.15
C TYR A 829 26.16 46.07 -7.97
N GLN A 830 26.42 47.32 -7.59
CA GLN A 830 25.42 48.36 -7.47
C GLN A 830 25.61 49.43 -8.55
N SER A 831 24.71 49.42 -9.53
CA SER A 831 24.68 50.40 -10.63
C SER A 831 23.69 51.54 -10.42
N GLY A 832 22.80 51.42 -9.43
CA GLY A 832 21.77 52.38 -9.08
C GLY A 832 21.08 52.02 -7.76
N GLY A 833 19.89 52.56 -7.54
CA GLY A 833 19.04 52.18 -6.40
C GLY A 833 19.61 52.61 -5.04
N THR A 834 19.03 52.09 -3.97
CA THR A 834 19.39 52.44 -2.60
C THR A 834 19.64 51.21 -1.74
N ILE A 835 20.76 51.17 -1.03
CA ILE A 835 21.04 50.20 0.04
C ILE A 835 21.05 50.93 1.39
N ASN A 836 20.13 50.57 2.28
CA ASN A 836 20.01 51.12 3.62
C ASN A 836 20.28 50.04 4.65
N VAL A 837 21.32 50.19 5.47
CA VAL A 837 21.58 49.29 6.60
C VAL A 837 21.16 50.02 7.88
N THR A 838 19.99 49.68 8.40
CA THR A 838 19.30 50.42 9.47
C THR A 838 19.43 49.79 10.86
N GLY A 839 20.06 48.62 10.98
CA GLY A 839 20.26 47.94 12.26
C GLY A 839 21.23 48.65 13.21
N ALA A 840 21.03 48.47 14.53
CA ALA A 840 21.93 48.98 15.57
C ALA A 840 23.36 48.44 15.42
N THR A 841 24.37 49.17 15.90
CA THR A 841 25.79 48.85 15.65
C THR A 841 26.31 47.65 16.44
N GLY A 842 26.76 46.61 15.71
CA GLY A 842 27.79 45.63 16.13
C GLY A 842 29.05 45.82 15.27
N ALA A 843 30.11 45.02 15.48
CA ALA A 843 31.34 45.09 14.67
C ALA A 843 31.00 45.05 13.17
N GLU A 844 31.20 46.16 12.43
CA GLU A 844 30.92 46.36 10.99
C GLU A 844 29.57 45.82 10.49
N ASN A 845 28.59 46.68 10.22
CA ASN A 845 27.31 46.25 9.63
C ASN A 845 27.32 46.14 8.09
N PHE A 846 28.45 46.45 7.46
CA PHE A 846 28.71 46.13 6.07
C PHE A 846 30.14 45.61 5.92
N MET A 847 30.29 44.31 5.66
CA MET A 847 31.58 43.62 5.63
C MET A 847 31.89 43.13 4.22
N ILE A 848 33.10 43.40 3.74
CA ILE A 848 33.60 42.90 2.45
C ILE A 848 34.81 42.01 2.75
N GLY A 849 34.62 40.70 2.72
CA GLY A 849 35.59 39.66 3.07
C GLY A 849 35.74 39.54 4.59
N ARG A 850 34.92 38.70 5.23
CA ARG A 850 34.83 38.61 6.70
C ARG A 850 35.86 37.66 7.31
N ASN A 851 35.75 36.36 7.07
CA ASN A 851 36.59 35.34 7.75
C ASN A 851 37.86 35.02 6.94
N ALA A 852 38.90 34.55 7.61
CA ALA A 852 40.14 34.11 6.97
C ALA A 852 39.89 33.15 5.79
N GLY A 853 40.51 33.42 4.64
CA GLY A 853 40.33 32.64 3.40
C GLY A 853 39.20 33.12 2.48
N SER A 854 38.22 33.87 3.01
CA SER A 854 37.12 34.42 2.21
C SER A 854 37.56 35.56 1.29
N TYR A 855 36.68 35.85 0.32
CA TYR A 855 36.84 36.94 -0.64
C TYR A 855 35.52 37.71 -0.83
N GLY A 856 35.55 39.01 -0.60
CA GLY A 856 34.44 39.91 -0.89
C GLY A 856 34.80 40.92 -1.98
N TYR A 857 33.86 41.17 -2.89
CA TYR A 857 33.94 42.22 -3.90
C TYR A 857 32.73 43.13 -3.87
N TYR A 858 32.94 44.44 -3.86
CA TYR A 858 31.85 45.40 -4.01
C TYR A 858 32.18 46.45 -5.07
N ASN A 859 31.32 46.58 -6.08
CA ASN A 859 31.38 47.64 -7.06
C ASN A 859 30.19 48.59 -6.90
N LEU A 860 30.45 49.87 -6.63
CA LEU A 860 29.46 50.95 -6.65
C LEU A 860 29.70 51.84 -7.86
N SER A 861 28.87 51.72 -8.89
CA SER A 861 28.93 52.56 -10.09
C SER A 861 27.80 53.59 -10.16
N GLY A 862 26.77 53.48 -9.32
CA GLY A 862 25.68 54.44 -9.22
C GLY A 862 24.74 54.14 -8.05
N GLY A 863 23.85 55.08 -7.70
CA GLY A 863 22.92 54.93 -6.58
C GLY A 863 23.47 55.44 -5.24
N SER A 864 22.80 55.07 -4.15
CA SER A 864 23.15 55.48 -2.78
C SER A 864 23.30 54.30 -1.82
N VAL A 865 24.24 54.43 -0.89
CA VAL A 865 24.41 53.53 0.25
C VAL A 865 24.48 54.33 1.53
N SER A 866 23.69 53.93 2.54
CA SER A 866 23.72 54.50 3.89
C SER A 866 23.88 53.39 4.92
N LEU A 867 24.93 53.50 5.74
CA LEU A 867 25.28 52.50 6.74
C LEU A 867 26.00 53.16 7.94
N ALA A 868 26.20 52.40 9.02
CA ALA A 868 26.95 52.90 10.18
C ALA A 868 28.45 52.62 10.05
N GLU A 869 28.84 51.37 9.84
CA GLU A 869 30.22 50.91 9.79
C GLU A 869 30.49 50.06 8.55
N LEU A 870 31.53 50.42 7.78
CA LEU A 870 31.99 49.68 6.61
C LEU A 870 33.37 49.07 6.87
N GLY A 871 33.51 47.76 6.68
CA GLY A 871 34.79 47.04 6.71
C GLY A 871 35.13 46.45 5.34
N VAL A 872 36.37 46.67 4.87
CA VAL A 872 36.91 46.09 3.62
C VAL A 872 38.14 45.28 3.97
N GLY A 873 38.13 43.96 3.78
CA GLY A 873 39.04 43.08 4.49
C GLY A 873 38.74 43.19 5.98
N SER A 874 37.65 42.54 6.39
CA SER A 874 36.89 42.80 7.62
C SER A 874 37.38 42.01 8.85
N TYR A 875 36.83 42.33 10.01
CA TYR A 875 37.14 41.89 11.37
C TYR A 875 37.83 40.50 11.56
N ALA A 876 37.37 39.45 10.88
CA ALA A 876 37.82 38.07 11.11
C ALA A 876 38.91 37.59 10.11
N GLY A 877 39.56 38.51 9.38
CA GLY A 877 40.75 38.21 8.57
C GLY A 877 40.49 37.88 7.09
N GLY A 878 39.28 38.11 6.57
CA GLY A 878 38.95 37.91 5.16
C GLY A 878 39.51 38.98 4.24
N ASN A 879 39.49 38.74 2.93
CA ASN A 879 40.03 39.68 1.93
C ASN A 879 38.91 40.43 1.22
N GLY A 880 39.03 41.75 1.09
CA GLY A 880 37.99 42.58 0.49
C GLY A 880 38.52 43.54 -0.58
N ILE A 881 37.80 43.66 -1.69
CA ILE A 881 38.00 44.72 -2.67
C ILE A 881 36.73 45.55 -2.82
N MET A 882 36.88 46.86 -2.79
CA MET A 882 35.81 47.82 -3.02
C MET A 882 36.20 48.78 -4.13
N ASP A 883 35.43 48.80 -5.20
CA ASP A 883 35.58 49.73 -6.32
C ASP A 883 34.40 50.71 -6.33
N VAL A 884 34.66 52.01 -6.20
CA VAL A 884 33.67 53.07 -6.35
C VAL A 884 33.95 53.80 -7.66
N THR A 885 33.13 53.54 -8.67
CA THR A 885 33.24 54.18 -10.00
C THR A 885 32.21 55.30 -10.18
N GLY A 886 31.20 55.36 -9.32
CA GLY A 886 30.15 56.38 -9.30
C GLY A 886 29.32 56.30 -8.00
N GLY A 887 28.14 56.95 -7.99
CA GLY A 887 27.22 56.91 -6.84
C GLY A 887 27.75 57.59 -5.56
N THR A 888 27.01 57.40 -4.47
CA THR A 888 27.33 57.98 -3.15
C THR A 888 27.27 56.91 -2.06
N LEU A 889 28.36 56.71 -1.32
CA LEU A 889 28.38 55.91 -0.10
C LEU A 889 28.54 56.83 1.11
N THR A 890 27.69 56.66 2.12
CA THR A 890 27.76 57.42 3.38
C THR A 890 27.86 56.48 4.56
N THR A 891 28.91 56.67 5.37
CA THR A 891 29.06 56.02 6.68
C THR A 891 28.83 57.06 7.77
N THR A 892 28.07 56.71 8.80
CA THR A 892 27.84 57.60 9.96
C THR A 892 28.81 57.37 11.11
N GLN A 893 29.55 56.25 11.09
CA GLN A 893 30.54 55.92 12.11
C GLN A 893 31.92 55.62 11.52
N TYR A 894 32.20 54.39 11.07
CA TYR A 894 33.56 54.00 10.70
C TYR A 894 33.69 53.55 9.26
N PHE A 895 34.84 53.85 8.66
CA PHE A 895 35.30 53.19 7.45
C PHE A 895 36.66 52.54 7.74
N LEU A 896 36.69 51.20 7.71
CA LEU A 896 37.74 50.37 8.29
C LEU A 896 38.36 49.40 7.25
N PRO A 897 39.23 49.87 6.34
CA PRO A 897 39.97 48.97 5.45
C PRO A 897 41.04 48.15 6.20
N GLY A 898 41.04 46.84 6.09
CA GLY A 898 42.05 45.94 6.67
C GLY A 898 41.91 45.74 8.18
N ARG A 899 40.70 45.83 8.73
CA ARG A 899 40.47 45.58 10.16
C ARG A 899 40.54 44.09 10.46
N SER A 900 41.40 43.69 11.40
CA SER A 900 41.32 42.36 12.01
C SER A 900 41.95 42.33 13.40
N ASP A 901 41.35 41.60 14.33
CA ASP A 901 41.81 41.57 15.72
C ASP A 901 43.03 40.65 15.94
N SER A 902 43.39 39.75 15.01
CA SER A 902 44.54 38.84 15.18
C SER A 902 45.04 38.05 13.95
N VAL A 903 44.44 38.19 12.76
CA VAL A 903 44.74 37.30 11.61
C VAL A 903 45.87 37.84 10.73
N ALA A 904 46.81 36.96 10.35
CA ALA A 904 47.92 37.30 9.46
C ALA A 904 47.50 37.33 7.97
N ASN A 905 48.23 38.09 7.16
CA ASN A 905 48.12 38.13 5.69
C ASN A 905 46.77 38.58 5.10
N GLN A 906 45.96 39.30 5.87
CA GLN A 906 44.73 39.93 5.38
C GLN A 906 45.03 41.01 4.32
N LYS A 907 44.20 41.07 3.27
CA LYS A 907 44.31 42.09 2.22
C LYS A 907 43.03 42.89 2.06
N ALA A 908 43.19 44.20 1.91
CA ALA A 908 42.10 45.12 1.60
C ALA A 908 42.51 46.04 0.45
N SER A 909 41.62 46.22 -0.53
CA SER A 909 41.79 47.19 -1.61
C SER A 909 40.56 48.07 -1.71
N VAL A 910 40.74 49.38 -1.66
CA VAL A 910 39.68 50.37 -1.82
C VAL A 910 40.07 51.31 -2.96
N ASN A 911 39.33 51.27 -4.06
CA ASN A 911 39.62 52.05 -5.25
C ASN A 911 38.47 53.02 -5.49
N LEU A 912 38.68 54.29 -5.18
CA LEU A 912 37.75 55.37 -5.49
C LEU A 912 38.11 55.92 -6.87
N LEU A 913 37.49 55.33 -7.88
CA LEU A 913 37.73 55.59 -9.30
C LEU A 913 36.79 56.68 -9.87
N GLY A 914 35.72 56.97 -9.13
CA GLY A 914 34.71 58.00 -9.34
C GLY A 914 33.77 58.09 -8.13
N GLY A 915 32.65 58.81 -8.26
CA GLY A 915 31.64 58.91 -7.21
C GLY A 915 32.09 59.65 -5.95
N THR A 916 31.32 59.52 -4.87
CA THR A 916 31.55 60.18 -3.59
C THR A 916 31.45 59.21 -2.41
N VAL A 917 32.45 59.20 -1.54
CA VAL A 917 32.43 58.52 -0.24
C VAL A 917 32.44 59.56 0.86
N ASN A 918 31.39 59.58 1.68
CA ASN A 918 31.25 60.45 2.84
C ASN A 918 31.45 59.65 4.13
N VAL A 919 32.40 60.06 4.95
CA VAL A 919 32.64 59.49 6.29
C VAL A 919 32.25 60.55 7.31
N ASN A 920 30.97 60.52 7.70
CA ASN A 920 30.33 61.54 8.55
C ASN A 920 30.56 61.30 10.05
N ASN A 921 31.80 61.01 10.43
CA ASN A 921 32.24 60.86 11.82
C ASN A 921 33.55 61.62 12.05
N ALA A 922 33.74 62.12 13.26
CA ALA A 922 35.01 62.66 13.75
C ALA A 922 36.15 61.61 13.83
N ARG A 923 35.88 60.31 13.65
CA ARG A 923 36.91 59.26 13.71
C ARG A 923 37.61 58.99 12.37
N GLY A 924 36.98 59.26 11.22
CA GLY A 924 37.64 59.20 9.90
C GLY A 924 37.84 57.79 9.32
N VAL A 925 38.89 57.61 8.52
CA VAL A 925 39.24 56.34 7.85
C VAL A 925 40.41 55.70 8.59
N TRP A 926 40.23 54.47 9.06
CA TRP A 926 41.26 53.74 9.79
C TRP A 926 41.66 52.48 9.05
N MET A 927 42.89 52.46 8.55
CA MET A 927 43.46 51.34 7.84
C MET A 927 44.21 50.43 8.81
N ASN A 928 44.20 49.12 8.54
CA ASN A 928 44.94 48.11 9.30
C ASN A 928 44.66 48.14 10.82
N VAL A 929 43.40 48.29 11.21
CA VAL A 929 43.01 48.33 12.63
C VAL A 929 43.38 47.02 13.33
N SER A 930 44.08 47.11 14.46
CA SER A 930 44.45 46.02 15.37
C SER A 930 45.37 44.94 14.74
N GLY A 931 45.93 44.05 15.58
CA GLY A 931 47.09 43.19 15.26
C GLY A 931 46.94 42.13 14.16
N GLY A 932 48.07 41.50 13.80
CA GLY A 932 48.21 40.45 12.77
C GLY A 932 49.36 40.78 11.82
N ALA A 933 50.34 39.88 11.68
CA ALA A 933 51.52 40.12 10.83
C ALA A 933 51.18 40.03 9.33
N GLY A 934 51.84 40.84 8.50
CA GLY A 934 51.76 40.72 7.04
C GLY A 934 50.45 41.22 6.41
N LYS A 935 49.64 42.00 7.13
CA LYS A 935 48.48 42.68 6.52
C LYS A 935 48.93 43.68 5.47
N TYR A 936 48.09 43.85 4.44
CA TYR A 936 48.38 44.81 3.38
C TYR A 936 47.10 45.50 2.87
N THR A 937 47.02 46.81 3.06
CA THR A 937 45.86 47.61 2.64
C THR A 937 46.27 48.64 1.61
N VAL A 938 45.59 48.67 0.47
CA VAL A 938 45.77 49.70 -0.56
C VAL A 938 44.50 50.52 -0.67
N MET A 939 44.62 51.83 -0.57
CA MET A 939 43.54 52.76 -0.90
C MET A 939 44.01 53.68 -2.03
N SER A 940 43.21 53.82 -3.07
CA SER A 940 43.50 54.73 -4.18
C SER A 940 42.33 55.69 -4.37
N VAL A 941 42.61 56.99 -4.43
CA VAL A 941 41.66 58.04 -4.82
C VAL A 941 42.12 58.55 -6.17
N GLU A 942 41.28 58.36 -7.19
CA GLU A 942 41.64 58.58 -8.59
C GLU A 942 40.58 59.42 -9.31
N ASN A 943 40.96 59.97 -10.46
CA ASN A 943 40.05 60.67 -11.38
C ASN A 943 39.21 61.75 -10.68
N GLY A 944 37.93 61.91 -10.99
CA GLY A 944 37.05 62.89 -10.33
C GLY A 944 36.44 62.43 -9.00
N ALA A 945 36.96 61.37 -8.36
CA ALA A 945 36.37 60.83 -7.13
C ALA A 945 36.53 61.78 -5.94
N ALA A 946 35.59 61.73 -5.00
CA ALA A 946 35.63 62.50 -3.76
C ALA A 946 35.57 61.58 -2.53
N LEU A 947 36.58 61.67 -1.66
CA LEU A 947 36.56 61.14 -0.30
C LEU A 947 36.38 62.32 0.66
N ASN A 948 35.21 62.45 1.27
CA ASN A 948 34.90 63.51 2.22
C ASN A 948 34.87 62.95 3.64
N ILE A 949 35.83 63.35 4.47
CA ILE A 949 35.86 63.00 5.89
C ILE A 949 35.40 64.22 6.70
N GLY A 950 34.59 63.99 7.74
CA GLY A 950 34.10 65.03 8.63
C GLY A 950 35.23 65.84 9.29
N SER A 951 34.93 67.07 9.73
CA SER A 951 35.92 68.09 10.09
C SER A 951 36.94 67.70 11.17
N GLY A 952 36.64 66.73 12.03
CA GLY A 952 37.56 66.20 13.05
C GLY A 952 38.24 64.87 12.72
N GLY A 953 37.88 64.21 11.61
CA GLY A 953 38.38 62.89 11.23
C GLY A 953 39.57 62.93 10.29
N GLY A 954 40.58 62.09 10.56
CA GLY A 954 41.76 61.90 9.72
C GLY A 954 41.75 60.58 8.94
N ILE A 955 42.77 60.38 8.12
CA ILE A 955 43.14 59.06 7.60
C ILE A 955 44.30 58.54 8.46
N ASP A 956 44.04 57.51 9.25
CA ASP A 956 45.11 56.74 9.89
C ASP A 956 45.43 55.53 9.02
N MET A 957 46.63 55.51 8.43
CA MET A 957 47.06 54.47 7.51
C MET A 957 47.48 53.17 8.24
N ASN A 958 47.63 53.18 9.56
CA ASN A 958 47.97 51.98 10.34
C ASN A 958 47.55 52.14 11.80
N TYR A 959 46.24 52.07 12.05
CA TYR A 959 45.68 52.37 13.37
C TYR A 959 45.91 51.22 14.35
N ALA A 960 46.86 51.37 15.28
CA ALA A 960 47.27 50.31 16.22
C ALA A 960 47.56 48.95 15.54
N GLY A 961 48.01 48.97 14.28
CA GLY A 961 48.22 47.80 13.42
C GLY A 961 49.66 47.31 13.36
N SER A 962 49.87 46.22 12.59
CA SER A 962 51.19 45.60 12.34
C SER A 962 51.45 45.25 10.85
N GLY A 963 50.84 45.99 9.92
CA GLY A 963 50.86 45.71 8.49
C GLY A 963 51.29 46.89 7.61
N GLY A 964 51.47 46.61 6.31
CA GLY A 964 51.75 47.65 5.33
C GLY A 964 50.49 48.33 4.82
N SER A 965 50.59 49.61 4.48
CA SER A 965 49.50 50.36 3.85
C SER A 965 50.01 51.31 2.78
N VAL A 966 49.20 51.48 1.75
CA VAL A 966 49.47 52.41 0.66
C VAL A 966 48.25 53.28 0.42
N LEU A 967 48.45 54.59 0.40
CA LEU A 967 47.46 55.56 -0.03
C LEU A 967 47.95 56.22 -1.33
N ASN A 968 47.27 55.94 -2.44
CA ASN A 968 47.57 56.56 -3.73
C ASN A 968 46.56 57.68 -4.02
N LEU A 969 47.07 58.85 -4.38
CA LEU A 969 46.29 60.03 -4.73
C LEU A 969 46.54 60.36 -6.20
N ASN A 970 45.93 59.56 -7.08
CA ASN A 970 46.11 59.58 -8.53
C ASN A 970 45.04 60.45 -9.23
N GLY A 971 44.79 61.62 -8.67
CA GLY A 971 43.63 62.45 -8.98
C GLY A 971 42.66 62.53 -7.80
N GLY A 972 41.52 63.15 -8.03
CA GLY A 972 40.42 63.24 -7.08
C GLY A 972 40.63 64.25 -5.96
N LEU A 973 39.66 64.28 -5.06
CA LEU A 973 39.60 65.15 -3.89
C LEU A 973 39.50 64.30 -2.63
N THR A 974 40.47 64.44 -1.73
CA THR A 974 40.46 63.86 -0.39
C THR A 974 40.33 64.98 0.62
N LYS A 975 39.17 65.13 1.27
CA LYS A 975 38.97 66.06 2.38
C LYS A 975 39.21 65.34 3.70
N THR A 976 40.16 65.83 4.50
CA THR A 976 40.55 65.17 5.76
C THR A 976 41.18 66.15 6.75
N ALA A 977 41.11 65.86 8.05
CA ALA A 977 41.79 66.65 9.09
C ALA A 977 43.30 66.37 9.15
N SER A 978 43.72 65.16 8.76
CA SER A 978 45.11 64.70 8.72
C SER A 978 45.26 63.42 7.90
N ILE A 979 46.50 63.08 7.54
CA ILE A 979 46.88 61.75 7.03
C ILE A 979 48.13 61.31 7.80
N GLY A 980 48.05 60.23 8.56
CA GLY A 980 49.19 59.78 9.35
C GLY A 980 49.09 58.33 9.79
N VAL A 981 49.90 57.96 10.77
CA VAL A 981 49.86 56.62 11.39
C VAL A 981 49.92 56.74 12.91
N SER A 982 49.22 55.86 13.61
CA SER A 982 49.39 55.69 15.06
C SER A 982 50.30 54.51 15.43
N SER A 983 50.60 53.62 14.47
CA SER A 983 51.61 52.55 14.58
C SER A 983 52.55 52.58 13.38
N THR A 984 53.87 52.55 13.61
CA THR A 984 54.91 52.55 12.57
C THR A 984 55.33 51.14 12.14
N SER A 985 54.58 50.10 12.54
CA SER A 985 54.88 48.72 12.17
C SER A 985 54.44 48.40 10.75
N GLY A 986 55.35 47.88 9.91
CA GLY A 986 55.12 47.65 8.48
C GLY A 986 55.71 48.76 7.61
N THR A 987 55.24 48.90 6.36
CA THR A 987 55.60 50.03 5.49
C THR A 987 54.37 50.86 5.14
N GLN A 988 54.43 52.17 5.31
CA GLN A 988 53.34 53.11 5.02
C GLN A 988 53.75 54.10 3.96
N TYR A 989 53.15 53.99 2.77
CA TYR A 989 53.48 54.81 1.61
C TYR A 989 52.32 55.70 1.18
N LEU A 990 52.56 57.01 1.18
CA LEU A 990 51.65 57.99 0.61
C LEU A 990 52.18 58.43 -0.75
N ASN A 991 51.41 58.22 -1.80
CA ASN A 991 51.84 58.53 -3.17
C ASN A 991 50.93 59.59 -3.78
N PHE A 992 51.52 60.68 -4.27
CA PHE A 992 50.83 61.69 -5.05
C PHE A 992 51.10 61.51 -6.54
N ASN A 993 50.04 61.57 -7.35
CA ASN A 993 50.11 61.58 -8.80
C ASN A 993 48.95 62.40 -9.39
N GLY A 994 48.83 63.65 -8.95
CA GLY A 994 47.85 64.64 -9.43
C GLY A 994 46.62 64.84 -8.53
N GLY A 995 46.48 64.06 -7.45
CA GLY A 995 45.37 64.17 -6.50
C GLY A 995 45.44 65.37 -5.56
N THR A 996 44.27 65.85 -5.14
CA THR A 996 44.11 66.99 -4.21
C THR A 996 43.76 66.51 -2.82
N VAL A 997 44.53 66.91 -1.82
CA VAL A 997 44.18 66.75 -0.41
C VAL A 997 43.76 68.11 0.13
N GLN A 998 42.51 68.23 0.60
CA GLN A 998 41.97 69.43 1.22
C GLN A 998 41.86 69.24 2.73
N ALA A 999 42.51 70.12 3.50
CA ALA A 999 42.43 70.08 4.95
C ALA A 999 41.07 70.58 5.45
N THR A 1000 40.46 69.81 6.35
CA THR A 1000 39.19 70.18 7.00
C THR A 1000 39.37 70.83 8.37
N ALA A 1001 40.59 70.79 8.92
CA ALA A 1001 40.98 71.40 10.18
C ALA A 1001 42.48 71.77 10.15
N GLY A 1002 42.91 72.65 11.07
CA GLY A 1002 44.33 72.98 11.25
C GLY A 1002 45.11 71.86 11.93
N SER A 1003 46.33 71.60 11.47
CA SER A 1003 47.21 70.55 12.02
C SER A 1003 48.68 70.80 11.66
N SER A 1004 49.52 71.09 12.66
CA SER A 1004 50.97 71.28 12.45
C SER A 1004 51.71 69.98 12.03
N THR A 1005 51.05 68.83 12.18
CA THR A 1005 51.53 67.49 11.80
C THR A 1005 50.51 66.82 10.88
N PHE A 1006 50.07 67.54 9.85
CA PHE A 1006 49.06 67.10 8.89
C PHE A 1006 49.46 65.80 8.18
N PHE A 1007 50.74 65.67 7.81
CA PHE A 1007 51.35 64.36 7.51
C PHE A 1007 52.26 63.93 8.66
N ASN A 1008 52.02 62.73 9.21
CA ASN A 1008 52.76 62.25 10.39
C ASN A 1008 53.03 60.74 10.37
N GLY A 1009 54.27 60.35 10.71
CA GLY A 1009 54.70 58.96 10.89
C GLY A 1009 54.73 58.08 9.62
N ILE A 1010 54.50 58.65 8.43
CA ILE A 1010 54.52 57.94 7.14
C ILE A 1010 55.98 57.69 6.73
N ASP A 1011 56.33 56.47 6.31
CA ASP A 1011 57.71 56.10 5.94
C ASP A 1011 58.20 56.82 4.69
N ARG A 1012 57.33 57.00 3.71
CA ARG A 1012 57.67 57.65 2.44
C ARG A 1012 56.47 58.37 1.85
N ILE A 1013 56.65 59.65 1.51
CA ILE A 1013 55.70 60.44 0.74
C ILE A 1013 56.29 60.69 -0.64
N THR A 1014 55.79 60.00 -1.67
CA THR A 1014 56.35 60.07 -3.02
C THR A 1014 55.54 61.00 -3.93
N ILE A 1015 56.23 61.90 -4.61
CA ILE A 1015 55.66 62.83 -5.59
C ILE A 1015 55.96 62.32 -7.01
N ASN A 1016 55.04 61.51 -7.54
CA ASN A 1016 55.12 60.98 -8.91
C ASN A 1016 54.81 62.06 -9.95
N SER A 1017 54.95 61.72 -11.23
CA SER A 1017 54.88 62.63 -12.38
C SER A 1017 53.70 63.61 -12.41
N GLY A 1018 52.52 63.23 -11.89
CA GLY A 1018 51.35 64.09 -11.81
C GLY A 1018 51.40 65.17 -10.72
N GLY A 1019 52.37 65.12 -9.81
CA GLY A 1019 52.56 66.09 -8.73
C GLY A 1019 51.62 65.92 -7.52
N ALA A 1020 51.83 66.70 -6.48
CA ALA A 1020 50.97 66.79 -5.30
C ALA A 1020 50.15 68.08 -5.30
N LYS A 1021 48.85 68.00 -5.01
CA LYS A 1021 48.02 69.17 -4.74
C LYS A 1021 47.57 69.15 -3.28
N ILE A 1022 47.93 70.18 -2.52
CA ILE A 1022 47.59 70.31 -1.10
C ILE A 1022 46.83 71.61 -0.91
N ASP A 1023 45.53 71.50 -0.67
CA ASP A 1023 44.64 72.60 -0.33
C ASP A 1023 44.54 72.73 1.19
N SER A 1024 44.90 73.88 1.73
CA SER A 1024 44.80 74.13 3.17
C SER A 1024 43.36 74.30 3.67
N GLY A 1025 42.38 74.46 2.78
CA GLY A 1025 40.98 74.66 3.15
C GLY A 1025 40.74 75.90 4.01
N GLY A 1026 41.69 76.85 4.03
CA GLY A 1026 41.68 78.01 4.94
C GLY A 1026 42.37 77.78 6.30
N ASN A 1027 42.88 76.58 6.56
CA ASN A 1027 43.52 76.21 7.82
C ASN A 1027 45.06 76.35 7.77
N SER A 1028 45.70 76.41 8.95
CA SER A 1028 47.15 76.26 9.04
C SER A 1028 47.51 74.79 9.23
N ILE A 1029 48.25 74.23 8.27
CA ILE A 1029 48.69 72.84 8.26
C ILE A 1029 50.20 72.73 8.04
N GLY A 1030 50.83 71.63 8.45
CA GLY A 1030 52.25 71.41 8.19
C GLY A 1030 52.73 69.97 8.28
N THR A 1031 53.97 69.73 7.85
CA THR A 1031 54.65 68.44 8.02
C THR A 1031 56.17 68.61 8.13
N SER A 1032 56.80 67.72 8.90
CA SER A 1032 58.24 67.54 8.97
C SER A 1032 58.77 66.39 8.13
N LEU A 1033 57.89 65.62 7.48
CA LEU A 1033 58.27 64.52 6.59
C LEU A 1033 58.74 65.07 5.24
N ALA A 1034 59.67 64.35 4.61
CA ALA A 1034 60.15 64.66 3.28
C ALA A 1034 59.10 64.29 2.21
N LEU A 1035 58.90 65.20 1.26
CA LEU A 1035 58.21 64.98 -0.01
C LEU A 1035 59.26 64.57 -1.04
N GLU A 1036 59.27 63.30 -1.41
CA GLU A 1036 60.37 62.66 -2.12
C GLU A 1036 60.09 62.44 -3.61
N ALA A 1037 61.13 62.54 -4.44
CA ALA A 1037 61.10 62.05 -5.82
C ALA A 1037 61.14 60.52 -5.86
N PRO A 1038 60.36 59.85 -6.73
CA PRO A 1038 60.54 58.42 -6.98
C PRO A 1038 61.91 58.15 -7.61
N THR A 1039 62.61 57.12 -7.14
CA THR A 1039 63.97 56.78 -7.58
C THR A 1039 64.00 55.59 -8.54
N GLY A 1040 65.03 55.53 -9.40
CA GLY A 1040 65.29 54.41 -10.31
C GLY A 1040 64.15 54.15 -11.30
N LYS A 1041 63.95 52.87 -11.66
CA LYS A 1041 62.81 52.44 -12.49
C LYS A 1041 61.59 52.09 -11.65
N GLY A 1042 60.42 52.34 -12.20
CA GLY A 1042 59.12 51.93 -11.69
C GLY A 1042 58.38 51.00 -12.65
N LEU A 1043 57.34 50.35 -12.15
CA LEU A 1043 56.42 49.52 -12.92
C LEU A 1043 55.54 50.41 -13.83
N ALA A 1044 55.64 50.22 -15.14
CA ALA A 1044 54.93 51.01 -16.14
C ALA A 1044 53.66 50.32 -16.67
N GLY A 1045 53.64 48.99 -16.72
CA GLY A 1045 52.52 48.25 -17.28
C GLY A 1045 52.62 46.74 -17.11
N ILE A 1046 51.46 46.09 -17.16
CA ILE A 1046 51.30 44.64 -17.07
C ILE A 1046 50.26 44.24 -18.13
N SER A 1047 50.64 43.41 -19.09
CA SER A 1047 49.71 42.91 -20.10
C SER A 1047 48.91 41.71 -19.59
N VAL A 1048 47.66 41.60 -20.02
CA VAL A 1048 46.84 40.39 -19.83
C VAL A 1048 46.94 39.57 -21.11
N THR A 1049 47.50 38.37 -21.03
CA THR A 1049 47.66 37.48 -22.19
C THR A 1049 46.45 36.55 -22.37
N ASP A 1050 45.80 36.16 -21.26
CA ASP A 1050 44.52 35.47 -21.22
C ASP A 1050 43.74 35.96 -19.98
N GLY A 1051 42.51 36.43 -20.17
CA GLY A 1051 41.69 37.01 -19.11
C GLY A 1051 41.10 36.00 -18.11
N GLY A 1052 41.34 34.70 -18.29
CA GLY A 1052 40.75 33.65 -17.47
C GLY A 1052 39.22 33.53 -17.67
N ASP A 1053 38.53 32.88 -16.74
CA ASP A 1053 37.07 32.72 -16.77
C ASP A 1053 36.44 32.66 -15.37
N GLY A 1054 35.16 33.04 -15.29
CA GLY A 1054 34.29 32.83 -14.13
C GLY A 1054 34.56 33.76 -12.95
N TYR A 1055 35.31 34.85 -13.14
CA TYR A 1055 35.51 35.86 -12.09
C TYR A 1055 34.16 36.50 -11.72
N ILE A 1056 33.82 36.48 -10.43
CA ILE A 1056 32.66 37.20 -9.90
C ILE A 1056 33.02 38.62 -9.43
N GLY A 1057 34.31 38.93 -9.35
CA GLY A 1057 34.84 40.22 -8.91
C GLY A 1057 36.32 40.37 -9.24
N SER A 1058 36.87 41.57 -9.07
CA SER A 1058 38.27 41.87 -9.39
C SER A 1058 39.25 41.08 -8.51
N PRO A 1059 40.23 40.35 -9.06
CA PRO A 1059 41.25 39.70 -8.24
C PRO A 1059 42.23 40.73 -7.64
N PHE A 1060 42.90 40.33 -6.55
CA PHE A 1060 44.04 41.08 -6.04
C PHE A 1060 45.24 40.90 -6.98
N VAL A 1061 45.93 42.00 -7.29
CA VAL A 1061 47.21 41.99 -8.00
C VAL A 1061 48.34 42.03 -6.98
N ASN A 1062 49.11 40.95 -6.91
CA ASN A 1062 50.27 40.85 -6.01
C ASN A 1062 51.54 41.09 -6.80
N ILE A 1063 52.40 41.97 -6.28
CA ILE A 1063 53.67 42.36 -6.90
C ILE A 1063 54.78 41.99 -5.93
N SER A 1064 55.73 41.16 -6.36
CA SER A 1064 56.86 40.76 -5.52
C SER A 1064 58.16 40.60 -6.33
N GLY A 1065 59.31 40.76 -5.67
CA GLY A 1065 60.62 40.69 -6.32
C GLY A 1065 60.97 41.94 -7.14
N GLY A 1066 61.95 41.82 -8.04
CA GLY A 1066 62.40 42.91 -8.92
C GLY A 1066 63.30 43.96 -8.25
N GLY A 1067 63.59 43.84 -6.96
CA GLY A 1067 64.49 44.72 -6.19
C GLY A 1067 63.89 46.06 -5.73
N GLY A 1068 62.72 46.44 -6.25
CA GLY A 1068 62.01 47.67 -5.89
C GLY A 1068 60.91 47.49 -4.85
N SER A 1069 60.27 48.58 -4.45
CA SER A 1069 59.16 48.58 -3.48
C SER A 1069 58.06 49.60 -3.80
N GLY A 1070 56.86 49.33 -3.27
CA GLY A 1070 55.73 50.28 -3.27
C GLY A 1070 54.91 50.35 -4.55
N ALA A 1071 55.18 49.50 -5.57
CA ALA A 1071 54.28 49.41 -6.71
C ALA A 1071 52.93 48.82 -6.29
N THR A 1072 51.85 49.37 -6.83
CA THR A 1072 50.48 48.86 -6.62
C THR A 1072 49.75 48.83 -7.96
N ALA A 1073 48.82 47.89 -8.10
CA ALA A 1073 47.99 47.76 -9.29
C ALA A 1073 46.63 47.16 -8.94
N ARG A 1074 45.64 47.40 -9.79
CA ARG A 1074 44.32 46.76 -9.71
C ARG A 1074 44.00 46.02 -11.01
N ALA A 1075 43.25 44.93 -10.89
CA ALA A 1075 42.67 44.25 -12.03
C ALA A 1075 41.29 44.83 -12.35
N VAL A 1076 40.93 44.87 -13.64
CA VAL A 1076 39.59 45.22 -14.11
C VAL A 1076 38.93 43.96 -14.64
N VAL A 1077 37.73 43.64 -14.15
CA VAL A 1077 36.93 42.50 -14.60
C VAL A 1077 35.68 43.00 -15.32
N ASP A 1078 35.39 42.41 -16.47
CA ASP A 1078 34.08 42.56 -17.11
C ASP A 1078 33.04 41.70 -16.35
N PRO A 1079 32.04 42.31 -15.70
CA PRO A 1079 31.04 41.58 -14.91
C PRO A 1079 30.05 40.77 -15.74
N VAL A 1080 30.01 40.95 -17.06
CA VAL A 1080 29.17 40.17 -17.98
C VAL A 1080 29.89 38.89 -18.38
N THR A 1081 31.15 38.99 -18.79
CA THR A 1081 31.92 37.82 -19.27
C THR A 1081 32.68 37.11 -18.16
N GLY A 1082 32.88 37.74 -16.99
CA GLY A 1082 33.67 37.20 -15.88
C GLY A 1082 35.15 37.03 -16.23
N LYS A 1083 35.72 37.98 -16.99
CA LYS A 1083 37.12 37.95 -17.45
C LYS A 1083 37.89 39.17 -16.98
N VAL A 1084 39.17 38.98 -16.66
CA VAL A 1084 40.11 40.09 -16.44
C VAL A 1084 40.42 40.73 -17.79
N THR A 1085 40.12 42.02 -17.94
CA THR A 1085 40.29 42.77 -19.19
C THR A 1085 41.56 43.61 -19.22
N SER A 1086 42.02 44.09 -18.06
CA SER A 1086 43.27 44.87 -17.95
C SER A 1086 43.81 44.88 -16.52
N ILE A 1087 45.09 45.18 -16.39
CA ILE A 1087 45.74 45.52 -15.11
C ILE A 1087 46.17 46.98 -15.16
N VAL A 1088 45.65 47.78 -14.24
CA VAL A 1088 45.96 49.22 -14.11
C VAL A 1088 46.98 49.40 -13.00
N VAL A 1089 48.15 49.92 -13.33
CA VAL A 1089 49.16 50.30 -12.34
C VAL A 1089 48.70 51.58 -11.64
N THR A 1090 48.46 51.48 -10.34
CA THR A 1090 48.01 52.59 -9.49
C THR A 1090 49.17 53.32 -8.84
N ASN A 1091 50.33 52.68 -8.68
CA ASN A 1091 51.56 53.37 -8.35
C ASN A 1091 52.73 52.60 -8.97
N PRO A 1092 53.64 53.27 -9.70
CA PRO A 1092 54.78 52.59 -10.31
C PRO A 1092 55.80 52.07 -9.28
N GLY A 1093 55.78 52.58 -8.05
CA GLY A 1093 56.78 52.24 -7.03
C GLY A 1093 58.15 52.81 -7.36
N SER A 1094 59.20 52.32 -6.71
CA SER A 1094 60.56 52.85 -6.94
C SER A 1094 61.64 51.78 -6.77
N GLY A 1095 62.76 52.00 -7.45
CA GLY A 1095 64.00 51.22 -7.29
C GLY A 1095 63.99 49.82 -7.93
N TYR A 1096 63.11 49.54 -8.90
CA TYR A 1096 63.11 48.24 -9.57
C TYR A 1096 64.35 48.10 -10.47
N THR A 1097 65.12 47.04 -10.26
CA THR A 1097 66.33 46.72 -11.03
C THR A 1097 66.09 45.60 -12.05
N SER A 1098 65.01 44.85 -11.89
CA SER A 1098 64.52 43.81 -12.81
C SER A 1098 63.00 43.69 -12.73
N ALA A 1099 62.36 43.08 -13.73
CA ALA A 1099 60.91 42.95 -13.77
C ALA A 1099 60.38 42.15 -12.56
N PRO A 1100 59.44 42.68 -11.77
CA PRO A 1100 58.85 41.95 -10.66
C PRO A 1100 57.94 40.83 -11.14
N THR A 1101 57.69 39.85 -10.26
CA THR A 1101 56.70 38.80 -10.46
C THR A 1101 55.31 39.33 -10.12
N ILE A 1102 54.35 39.11 -11.01
CA ILE A 1102 52.95 39.51 -10.83
C ILE A 1102 52.07 38.26 -10.74
N THR A 1103 51.28 38.14 -9.67
CA THR A 1103 50.31 37.05 -9.52
C THR A 1103 48.93 37.59 -9.19
N LEU A 1104 47.89 36.89 -9.66
CA LEU A 1104 46.51 37.17 -9.30
C LEU A 1104 46.05 36.17 -8.24
N THR A 1105 45.34 36.66 -7.22
CA THR A 1105 44.74 35.82 -6.19
C THR A 1105 43.30 36.25 -5.93
N GLN A 1106 42.45 35.31 -5.51
CA GLN A 1106 41.01 35.53 -5.28
C GLN A 1106 40.27 36.00 -6.55
N GLY A 1107 39.09 36.62 -6.42
CA GLY A 1107 38.23 36.98 -7.55
C GLY A 1107 37.09 35.99 -7.83
N GLY A 1108 37.03 34.88 -7.07
CA GLY A 1108 36.02 33.83 -7.20
C GLY A 1108 35.96 33.18 -8.59
N PHE A 1109 37.09 33.07 -9.28
CA PHE A 1109 37.20 32.55 -10.64
C PHE A 1109 36.96 31.03 -10.74
N THR A 1110 36.69 30.56 -11.95
CA THR A 1110 36.77 29.13 -12.32
C THR A 1110 38.09 28.80 -13.01
N ARG A 1111 38.68 29.76 -13.75
CA ARG A 1111 40.01 29.64 -14.36
C ARG A 1111 40.81 30.93 -14.20
N LEU A 1112 42.03 30.80 -13.68
CA LEU A 1112 42.91 31.93 -13.40
C LEU A 1112 43.38 32.60 -14.70
N ALA A 1113 43.41 33.93 -14.74
CA ALA A 1113 43.97 34.71 -15.83
C ALA A 1113 45.51 34.60 -15.87
N THR A 1114 46.08 34.70 -17.08
CA THR A 1114 47.53 34.68 -17.32
C THR A 1114 48.01 36.09 -17.67
N LEU A 1115 49.10 36.52 -17.04
CA LEU A 1115 49.70 37.83 -17.21
C LEU A 1115 51.03 37.73 -17.96
N GLY A 1116 51.38 38.79 -18.71
CA GLY A 1116 52.69 38.96 -19.32
C GLY A 1116 53.75 39.46 -18.36
N THR A 1117 54.99 39.59 -18.86
CA THR A 1117 56.11 40.16 -18.09
C THR A 1117 55.87 41.63 -17.75
N ALA A 1118 56.15 42.02 -16.52
CA ALA A 1118 56.05 43.41 -16.06
C ALA A 1118 56.99 44.32 -16.86
N ILE A 1119 56.48 45.47 -17.30
CA ILE A 1119 57.22 46.49 -18.05
C ILE A 1119 57.73 47.54 -17.07
N LEU A 1120 59.01 47.90 -17.15
CA LEU A 1120 59.64 48.93 -16.32
C LEU A 1120 60.01 50.17 -17.13
N SER A 1121 59.83 51.35 -16.54
CA SER A 1121 60.29 52.64 -17.10
C SER A 1121 61.00 53.46 -16.02
N ASP A 1122 61.83 54.44 -16.43
CA ASP A 1122 62.41 55.38 -15.47
C ASP A 1122 61.31 56.18 -14.78
N ASN A 1123 61.44 56.35 -13.47
CA ASN A 1123 60.50 57.15 -12.70
C ASN A 1123 60.70 58.64 -12.98
N ILE A 1124 59.58 59.37 -13.05
CA ILE A 1124 59.56 60.82 -13.23
C ILE A 1124 58.90 61.44 -12.00
N SER A 1125 59.57 62.40 -11.37
CA SER A 1125 59.03 63.15 -10.24
C SER A 1125 58.21 64.35 -10.71
N GLY A 1126 57.07 64.58 -10.07
CA GLY A 1126 56.22 65.75 -10.30
C GLY A 1126 56.55 66.93 -9.38
N GLY A 1127 55.65 67.91 -9.39
CA GLY A 1127 55.73 69.15 -8.62
C GLY A 1127 54.83 69.21 -7.39
N LEU A 1128 54.82 70.35 -6.70
CA LEU A 1128 53.95 70.62 -5.54
C LEU A 1128 53.07 71.84 -5.82
N THR A 1129 51.75 71.69 -5.78
CA THR A 1129 50.78 72.77 -5.86
C THR A 1129 50.12 73.01 -4.50
N LYS A 1130 50.25 74.22 -3.95
CA LYS A 1130 49.59 74.67 -2.73
C LYS A 1130 48.35 75.49 -3.07
N GLN A 1131 47.20 75.11 -2.52
CA GLN A 1131 45.90 75.75 -2.69
C GLN A 1131 45.30 76.16 -1.32
N GLY A 1132 44.22 76.93 -1.34
CA GLY A 1132 43.51 77.37 -0.12
C GLY A 1132 44.15 78.54 0.63
N ALA A 1133 43.34 79.36 1.29
CA ALA A 1133 43.77 80.62 1.89
C ALA A 1133 44.70 80.49 3.11
N GLY A 1134 44.75 79.33 3.78
CA GLY A 1134 45.58 79.11 4.97
C GLY A 1134 47.04 78.73 4.66
N THR A 1135 47.84 78.46 5.70
CA THR A 1135 49.28 78.18 5.59
C THR A 1135 49.56 76.68 5.42
N LEU A 1136 50.50 76.30 4.53
CA LEU A 1136 51.15 74.98 4.49
C LEU A 1136 52.62 75.13 4.87
N THR A 1137 53.04 74.56 6.00
CA THR A 1137 54.43 74.54 6.43
C THR A 1137 55.10 73.20 6.08
N ILE A 1138 56.19 73.21 5.34
CA ILE A 1138 56.99 72.03 5.02
C ILE A 1138 58.41 72.18 5.58
N SER A 1139 58.82 71.24 6.43
CA SER A 1139 60.13 71.28 7.09
C SER A 1139 61.04 70.09 6.80
N GLY A 1140 60.55 69.07 6.10
CA GLY A 1140 61.37 67.95 5.62
C GLY A 1140 62.32 68.33 4.47
N GLN A 1141 63.37 67.53 4.28
CA GLN A 1141 64.30 67.62 3.15
C GLN A 1141 63.62 67.07 1.88
N ASN A 1142 62.97 67.94 1.12
CA ASN A 1142 62.17 67.56 -0.03
C ASN A 1142 63.05 67.33 -1.28
N THR A 1143 62.82 66.23 -2.01
CA THR A 1143 63.63 65.84 -3.17
C THR A 1143 62.85 65.79 -4.50
N TYR A 1144 61.55 66.12 -4.50
CA TYR A 1144 60.78 66.25 -5.73
C TYR A 1144 61.42 67.27 -6.70
N THR A 1145 61.29 67.03 -8.00
CA THR A 1145 62.02 67.83 -9.02
C THR A 1145 61.12 68.70 -9.90
N GLY A 1146 59.81 68.48 -9.91
CA GLY A 1146 58.86 69.29 -10.68
C GLY A 1146 58.61 70.67 -10.07
N GLU A 1147 57.82 71.49 -10.77
CA GLU A 1147 57.49 72.87 -10.39
C GLU A 1147 56.75 72.95 -9.03
N THR A 1148 57.08 73.95 -8.21
CA THR A 1148 56.26 74.31 -7.05
C THR A 1148 55.35 75.49 -7.40
N THR A 1149 54.04 75.36 -7.27
CA THR A 1149 53.07 76.41 -7.53
C THR A 1149 52.31 76.76 -6.25
N VAL A 1150 52.22 78.04 -5.88
CA VAL A 1150 51.41 78.53 -4.76
C VAL A 1150 50.23 79.31 -5.32
N GLU A 1151 49.06 78.68 -5.41
CA GLU A 1151 47.87 79.30 -6.00
C GLU A 1151 47.18 80.26 -5.02
N ALA A 1152 47.17 79.93 -3.72
CA ALA A 1152 46.56 80.75 -2.67
C ALA A 1152 47.16 80.48 -1.28
N GLY A 1153 47.01 81.46 -0.37
CA GLY A 1153 47.49 81.39 1.01
C GLY A 1153 49.01 81.43 1.12
N THR A 1154 49.55 80.81 2.17
CA THR A 1154 51.00 80.81 2.44
C THR A 1154 51.60 79.41 2.29
N LEU A 1155 52.68 79.25 1.52
CA LEU A 1155 53.58 78.09 1.57
C LEU A 1155 54.83 78.48 2.36
N GLN A 1156 55.05 77.87 3.51
CA GLN A 1156 56.20 78.14 4.38
C GLN A 1156 57.20 76.99 4.32
N PHE A 1157 58.45 77.28 3.96
CA PHE A 1157 59.57 76.35 4.06
C PHE A 1157 60.31 76.60 5.38
N ASN A 1158 60.43 75.60 6.25
CA ASN A 1158 61.07 75.75 7.55
C ASN A 1158 62.24 74.78 7.73
N SER A 1159 63.47 75.26 7.84
CA SER A 1159 64.65 74.39 7.97
C SER A 1159 64.87 73.93 9.42
N VAL A 1160 64.94 72.61 9.64
CA VAL A 1160 65.25 72.03 10.96
C VAL A 1160 66.77 71.88 11.19
N SER A 1161 67.61 72.04 10.15
CA SER A 1161 69.05 71.75 10.18
C SER A 1161 69.96 72.88 9.67
N GLY A 1162 69.42 74.08 9.44
CA GLY A 1162 70.19 75.26 9.06
C GLY A 1162 70.63 75.33 7.59
N THR A 1163 70.39 74.31 6.76
CA THR A 1163 70.55 74.36 5.29
C THR A 1163 69.39 73.63 4.61
N TYR A 1164 68.63 74.35 3.78
CA TYR A 1164 67.51 73.80 3.00
C TYR A 1164 67.90 73.78 1.52
N THR A 1165 67.96 72.59 0.91
CA THR A 1165 68.27 72.44 -0.52
C THR A 1165 66.97 72.21 -1.28
N TYR A 1166 66.50 73.23 -2.00
CA TYR A 1166 65.32 73.10 -2.86
C TYR A 1166 65.70 72.40 -4.18
N SER A 1167 65.18 71.19 -4.39
CA SER A 1167 65.52 70.36 -5.54
C SER A 1167 64.71 70.69 -6.81
N GLY A 1168 63.55 71.35 -6.68
CA GLY A 1168 62.68 71.72 -7.81
C GLY A 1168 63.31 72.74 -8.76
N SER A 1169 62.84 72.81 -10.00
CA SER A 1169 63.39 73.72 -11.03
C SER A 1169 62.84 75.15 -10.94
N THR A 1170 61.62 75.34 -10.43
CA THR A 1170 60.88 76.61 -10.51
C THR A 1170 59.84 76.76 -9.40
N VAL A 1171 59.71 77.95 -8.80
CA VAL A 1171 58.66 78.30 -7.84
C VAL A 1171 57.77 79.40 -8.42
N ASN A 1172 56.48 79.13 -8.59
CA ASN A 1172 55.49 80.04 -9.14
C ASN A 1172 54.52 80.52 -8.05
N ILE A 1173 54.49 81.82 -7.79
CA ILE A 1173 53.69 82.44 -6.73
C ILE A 1173 52.52 83.20 -7.37
N GLY A 1174 51.31 82.66 -7.19
CA GLY A 1174 50.06 83.22 -7.68
C GLY A 1174 49.75 84.59 -7.08
N ASN A 1175 48.83 85.31 -7.72
CA ASN A 1175 48.41 86.64 -7.30
C ASN A 1175 47.76 86.61 -5.90
N GLY A 1176 48.35 87.33 -4.92
CA GLY A 1176 47.86 87.33 -3.53
C GLY A 1176 48.30 86.11 -2.70
N ALA A 1177 49.13 85.22 -3.24
CA ALA A 1177 49.75 84.12 -2.51
C ALA A 1177 51.12 84.52 -1.93
N THR A 1178 51.55 83.81 -0.89
CA THR A 1178 52.83 84.03 -0.20
C THR A 1178 53.67 82.76 -0.21
N ALA A 1179 54.94 82.86 -0.62
CA ALA A 1179 55.96 81.88 -0.28
C ALA A 1179 56.83 82.46 0.84
N GLN A 1180 56.96 81.77 1.96
CA GLN A 1180 57.74 82.20 3.12
C GLN A 1180 58.85 81.21 3.38
N ILE A 1181 60.03 81.69 3.74
CA ILE A 1181 61.21 80.84 3.93
C ILE A 1181 61.86 81.18 5.28
N SER A 1182 62.00 80.19 6.18
CA SER A 1182 62.60 80.36 7.51
C SER A 1182 63.89 79.53 7.74
N GLY A 1183 65.01 80.21 8.05
CA GLY A 1183 66.39 79.66 8.16
C GLY A 1183 67.51 80.66 7.84
N ASP A 1184 68.75 80.40 8.30
CA ASP A 1184 69.90 81.33 8.25
C ASP A 1184 70.78 81.25 6.98
N ARG A 1185 70.62 80.22 6.12
CA ARG A 1185 71.40 80.03 4.88
C ARG A 1185 70.61 79.26 3.82
N TYR A 1186 70.49 79.83 2.61
CA TYR A 1186 69.82 79.20 1.46
C TYR A 1186 70.76 79.08 0.27
N ASP A 1187 70.72 77.93 -0.40
CA ASP A 1187 71.36 77.72 -1.69
C ASP A 1187 70.28 77.66 -2.78
N PHE A 1188 70.11 78.77 -3.50
CA PHE A 1188 69.22 78.89 -4.67
C PHE A 1188 69.98 78.76 -6.00
N ASN A 1189 71.21 78.23 -6.01
CA ASN A 1189 72.05 78.22 -7.20
C ASN A 1189 71.26 77.72 -8.44
N GLN A 1190 71.06 78.62 -9.40
CA GLN A 1190 70.37 78.43 -10.69
C GLN A 1190 68.86 78.12 -10.66
N LYS A 1191 68.08 78.66 -9.70
CA LYS A 1191 66.61 78.45 -9.62
C LYS A 1191 65.81 79.70 -10.02
N THR A 1192 64.65 79.51 -10.66
CA THR A 1192 63.77 80.60 -11.15
C THR A 1192 62.52 80.75 -10.28
N PHE A 1193 62.26 81.97 -9.79
CA PHE A 1193 61.00 82.36 -9.16
C PHE A 1193 60.16 83.15 -10.17
N LEU A 1194 58.91 82.74 -10.38
CA LEU A 1194 57.93 83.48 -11.19
C LEU A 1194 56.84 84.02 -10.28
N PHE A 1195 56.56 85.32 -10.43
CA PHE A 1195 55.45 86.00 -9.77
C PHE A 1195 54.31 86.14 -10.77
N GLY A 1196 53.06 85.90 -10.36
CA GLY A 1196 51.89 85.88 -11.26
C GLY A 1196 51.77 87.13 -12.15
N THR A 1197 50.95 87.05 -13.20
CA THR A 1197 50.88 88.03 -14.31
C THR A 1197 50.60 89.49 -13.92
N ASN A 1198 50.25 89.77 -12.66
CA ASN A 1198 50.03 91.11 -12.09
C ASN A 1198 51.06 91.53 -11.02
N GLY A 1199 52.10 90.73 -10.76
CA GLY A 1199 53.21 91.08 -9.87
C GLY A 1199 52.97 91.04 -8.35
N ASN A 1200 51.75 90.72 -7.85
CA ASN A 1200 51.45 90.75 -6.40
C ASN A 1200 51.62 89.40 -5.67
N GLY A 1201 52.45 88.49 -6.18
CA GLY A 1201 52.90 87.33 -5.39
C GLY A 1201 54.00 87.78 -4.42
N THR A 1202 54.00 87.31 -3.17
CA THR A 1202 54.97 87.78 -2.15
C THR A 1202 55.94 86.67 -1.76
N LEU A 1203 57.25 86.98 -1.77
CA LEU A 1203 58.30 86.12 -1.22
C LEU A 1203 58.86 86.76 0.06
N LEU A 1204 58.76 86.07 1.20
CA LEU A 1204 59.13 86.60 2.52
C LEU A 1204 60.23 85.78 3.21
N ASN A 1205 61.13 86.46 3.92
CA ASN A 1205 62.14 85.84 4.80
C ASN A 1205 61.61 85.62 6.22
N THR A 1206 62.48 85.09 7.10
CA THR A 1206 62.23 84.77 8.51
C THR A 1206 61.68 85.94 9.34
N ALA A 1207 61.93 87.19 8.95
CA ALA A 1207 61.48 88.40 9.65
C ALA A 1207 60.17 88.98 9.07
N GLY A 1208 59.57 88.34 8.07
CA GLY A 1208 58.41 88.86 7.35
C GLY A 1208 58.74 90.01 6.38
N ASN A 1209 60.03 90.21 6.06
CA ASN A 1209 60.48 91.20 5.10
C ASN A 1209 60.52 90.58 3.69
N PHE A 1210 60.30 91.40 2.66
CA PHE A 1210 60.41 91.02 1.26
C PHE A 1210 61.85 90.53 0.95
N VAL A 1211 61.98 89.36 0.31
CA VAL A 1211 63.25 88.72 -0.06
C VAL A 1211 63.85 89.35 -1.30
#